data_AF-A0A1A3Q4E8-F1
#
_entry.id   AF-A0A1A3Q4E8-F1
#
_cell.length_a   1.000
_cell.length_b   1.000
_cell.length_c   1.000
_cell.angle_alpha   90.00
_cell.angle_beta   90.00
_cell.angle_gamma   90.00
#
_symmetry.space_group_name_H-M   'P 1'
#
loop_
_entity.id
_entity.type
_entity.pdbx_description
1 polymer ?
#
loop_
_entity_poly.entity_id
_entity_poly.type
_entity_poly.pdbx_seq_one_letter_code
_entity_poly.pdbx_strand_id
1 'polypeptide(L)'
;MRWLTFRDDSGQRTGVLADDVIHPLRPGVSLLELIANGTLAEAGEEALRSAATVPLDEVTLMAPIPRPPSIRDSLCFLDHMRNCQAAMGGGRVLKDTWYRIPAFYFACPTTVLGPYDDAPMAPGSVWQDFELEIAAVIGTAGQDLSVAEADQAIVGYTIFNDWSARDLQQLEGQLAIGQAKGKDSGVTLGPYLVTPDELEPYRRDGKLHLDVTALVNDEVVGSGSTGQMDWSFAEVISYASRGVMLTPGDVFGSGTVPTCTLVEHLDPSAPETFRGWLHDGDVVTLRVEGLGETRQTVRKTPAPQPLPPRPNPDAKPAKPRVNPAPAKIPYTRGLHEVAQRVWAWMLPDGGFGWSNAGLVAGDGASLLVDTLFDLPLTREMLAAMAPITDRAPITDALITHSNGDHTHGNQLLDMGVRIIAATGTAEEIAHGMAPEMLVMAKNTDLGPVATPYLRERFGPFDFGGITLRNADQTFDDRLTIEVGGRIVELLNLGPAHTAADSVVHVPDAGVLFAGDLLFIGCTPIVWAGPIANWIKACDAMIALDAPTVVPGHGPVTDPDGIRAVRGYLANVAEQAEAAYREGLSFVEAADTIDLGEYANWLDAERVVINVYTHYRELDPGTPQLPAMGLLAMQADWLAKHG
;
A
#
# COMPACT_ATOMS: atom_id res chain seq x y z
N MET A 1 -1.08 21.19 36.55
CA MET A 1 -0.24 22.05 35.69
C MET A 1 0.00 21.43 34.31
N ARG A 2 0.20 22.29 33.28
CA ARG A 2 0.62 21.90 31.92
C ARG A 2 2.06 22.34 31.67
N TRP A 3 2.97 21.38 31.52
CA TRP A 3 4.40 21.62 31.28
C TRP A 3 4.75 21.51 29.80
N LEU A 4 5.69 22.33 29.36
CA LEU A 4 6.19 22.29 27.99
C LEU A 4 7.70 22.52 27.92
N THR A 5 8.29 22.00 26.85
CA THR A 5 9.63 22.36 26.40
C THR A 5 9.48 23.12 25.09
N PHE A 6 10.14 24.26 24.98
CA PHE A 6 10.06 25.14 23.82
C PHE A 6 11.45 25.67 23.45
N ARG A 7 11.56 26.27 22.28
CA ARG A 7 12.75 26.95 21.81
C ARG A 7 12.42 28.41 21.49
N ASP A 8 13.20 29.30 22.07
CA ASP A 8 13.21 30.74 21.81
C ASP A 8 14.62 31.16 21.32
N ASP A 9 14.85 32.47 21.20
CA ASP A 9 16.16 33.03 20.80
C ASP A 9 17.32 32.66 21.73
N SER A 10 17.03 32.25 22.97
CA SER A 10 18.01 31.80 23.96
C SER A 10 18.30 30.29 23.90
N GLY A 11 17.57 29.55 23.07
CA GLY A 11 17.68 28.10 22.90
C GLY A 11 16.54 27.33 23.55
N GLN A 12 16.80 26.08 23.94
CA GLN A 12 15.79 25.23 24.58
C GLN A 12 15.50 25.69 26.01
N ARG A 13 14.21 25.80 26.34
CA ARG A 13 13.69 26.27 27.62
C ARG A 13 12.54 25.36 28.08
N THR A 14 12.28 25.34 29.37
CA THR A 14 11.13 24.66 29.98
C THR A 14 10.24 25.69 30.67
N GLY A 15 8.93 25.47 30.65
CA GLY A 15 7.96 26.36 31.28
C GLY A 15 6.64 25.67 31.63
N VAL A 16 5.78 26.42 32.32
CA VAL A 16 4.40 26.05 32.62
C VAL A 16 3.47 26.92 31.81
N LEU A 17 2.45 26.34 31.19
CA LEU A 17 1.40 27.07 30.48
C LEU A 17 0.26 27.42 31.43
N ALA A 18 -0.16 28.68 31.43
CA ALA A 18 -1.39 29.16 32.05
C ALA A 18 -1.99 30.25 31.16
N ASP A 19 -3.30 30.23 30.90
CA ASP A 19 -4.01 31.26 30.12
C ASP A 19 -3.30 31.66 28.79
N ASP A 20 -2.85 30.67 28.01
CA ASP A 20 -2.10 30.82 26.75
C ASP A 20 -0.76 31.58 26.83
N VAL A 21 -0.26 31.81 28.04
CA VAL A 21 1.08 32.36 28.29
C VAL A 21 1.98 31.33 28.98
N ILE A 22 3.23 31.29 28.53
CA ILE A 22 4.26 30.45 29.11
C ILE A 22 4.91 31.20 30.26
N HIS A 23 5.00 30.57 31.42
CA HIS A 23 5.81 31.00 32.55
C HIS A 23 7.15 30.25 32.49
N PRO A 24 8.22 30.84 31.91
CA PRO A 24 9.45 30.12 31.65
C PRO A 24 10.30 29.98 32.92
N LEU A 25 10.96 28.83 33.06
CA LEU A 25 12.00 28.64 34.05
C LEU A 25 13.31 29.28 33.60
N ARG A 26 14.28 29.35 34.52
CA ARG A 26 15.63 29.82 34.24
C ARG A 26 16.29 28.98 33.13
N PRO A 27 17.06 29.59 32.21
CA PRO A 27 17.81 28.85 31.20
C PRO A 27 18.67 27.74 31.80
N GLY A 28 18.77 26.60 31.11
CA GLY A 28 19.54 25.43 31.54
C GLY A 28 18.80 24.47 32.47
N VAL A 29 17.57 24.78 32.90
CA VAL A 29 16.69 23.83 33.60
C VAL A 29 15.87 23.05 32.58
N SER A 30 16.02 21.72 32.56
CA SER A 30 15.20 20.86 31.69
C SER A 30 14.04 20.20 32.46
N LEU A 31 12.94 19.93 31.75
CA LEU A 31 11.80 19.22 32.32
C LEU A 31 12.19 17.84 32.88
N LEU A 32 13.07 17.12 32.18
CA LEU A 32 13.55 15.81 32.62
C LEU A 32 14.30 15.88 33.95
N GLU A 33 15.15 16.90 34.16
CA GLU A 33 15.86 17.09 35.44
C GLU A 33 14.89 17.42 36.59
N LEU A 34 13.84 18.20 36.33
CA LEU A 34 12.81 18.49 37.35
C LEU A 34 12.07 17.23 37.79
N ILE A 35 11.70 16.39 36.82
CA ILE A 35 11.06 15.09 37.04
C ILE A 35 12.01 14.19 37.83
N ALA A 36 13.26 14.05 37.39
CA ALA A 36 14.27 13.22 38.06
C ALA A 36 14.58 13.64 39.51
N ASN A 37 14.53 14.95 39.79
CA ASN A 37 14.77 15.49 41.12
C ASN A 37 13.51 15.53 42.01
N GLY A 38 12.32 15.21 41.48
CA GLY A 38 11.06 15.30 42.21
C GLY A 38 10.67 16.74 42.60
N THR A 39 11.14 17.74 41.83
CA THR A 39 10.95 19.18 42.14
C THR A 39 9.92 19.88 41.24
N LEU A 40 9.21 19.09 40.42
CA LEU A 40 8.30 19.59 39.39
C LEU A 40 7.25 20.56 39.97
N ALA A 41 6.52 20.15 41.01
CA ALA A 41 5.45 20.98 41.60
C ALA A 41 5.97 22.32 42.13
N GLU A 42 7.02 22.29 42.96
CA GLU A 42 7.62 23.49 43.56
C GLU A 42 8.13 24.48 42.49
N ALA A 43 8.82 23.95 41.46
CA ALA A 43 9.34 24.76 40.37
C ALA A 43 8.21 25.40 39.53
N GLY A 44 7.09 24.68 39.35
CA GLY A 44 5.92 25.20 38.64
C GLY A 44 5.23 26.33 39.40
N GLU A 45 5.03 26.15 40.71
CA GLU A 45 4.47 27.21 41.57
C GLU A 45 5.36 28.44 41.65
N GLU A 46 6.69 28.27 41.62
CA GLU A 46 7.63 29.39 41.53
C GLU A 46 7.53 30.11 40.19
N ALA A 47 7.47 29.36 39.08
CA ALA A 47 7.34 29.93 37.73
C ALA A 47 6.04 30.73 37.57
N LEU A 48 4.91 30.19 38.04
CA LEU A 48 3.60 30.86 37.98
C LEU A 48 3.52 32.14 38.83
N ARG A 49 4.36 32.26 39.88
CA ARG A 49 4.47 33.50 40.68
C ARG A 49 5.42 34.53 40.08
N SER A 50 6.25 34.14 39.11
CA SER A 50 7.17 35.03 38.42
C SER A 50 6.41 35.97 37.47
N ALA A 51 6.88 37.20 37.33
CA ALA A 51 6.35 38.16 36.36
C ALA A 51 6.84 37.90 34.92
N ALA A 52 7.82 37.01 34.74
CA ALA A 52 8.32 36.66 33.42
C ALA A 52 7.31 35.77 32.70
N THR A 53 6.89 36.17 31.50
CA THR A 53 6.03 35.40 30.61
C THR A 53 6.52 35.46 29.18
N VAL A 54 6.15 34.48 28.37
CA VAL A 54 6.40 34.41 26.93
C VAL A 54 5.10 33.99 26.24
N PRO A 55 4.65 34.70 25.18
CA PRO A 55 3.50 34.27 24.40
C PRO A 55 3.74 32.91 23.72
N LEU A 56 2.72 32.06 23.69
CA LEU A 56 2.83 30.71 23.11
C LEU A 56 3.10 30.74 21.60
N ASP A 57 2.59 31.74 20.89
CA ASP A 57 2.73 31.93 19.44
C ASP A 57 4.07 32.54 19.02
N GLU A 58 4.90 33.00 19.97
CA GLU A 58 6.23 33.53 19.73
C GLU A 58 7.34 32.46 19.85
N VAL A 59 7.00 31.21 20.16
CA VAL A 59 7.99 30.14 20.38
C VAL A 59 7.73 28.91 19.51
N THR A 60 8.77 28.09 19.34
CA THR A 60 8.61 26.76 18.75
C THR A 60 8.46 25.72 19.84
N LEU A 61 7.32 25.04 19.92
CA LEU A 61 7.14 23.92 20.84
C LEU A 61 7.99 22.72 20.42
N MET A 62 8.58 22.06 21.40
CA MET A 62 9.29 20.78 21.27
C MET A 62 8.47 19.70 21.98
N ALA A 63 8.84 18.43 21.81
CA ALA A 63 8.32 17.38 22.67
C ALA A 63 8.57 17.75 24.15
N PRO A 64 7.62 17.51 25.07
CA PRO A 64 7.81 17.85 26.49
C PRO A 64 9.10 17.25 27.06
N ILE A 65 9.42 16.01 26.67
CA ILE A 65 10.69 15.35 26.96
C ILE A 65 11.33 14.97 25.60
N PRO A 66 12.20 15.80 25.02
CA PRO A 66 12.76 15.55 23.69
C PRO A 66 13.64 14.30 23.57
N ARG A 67 14.18 13.83 24.70
CA ARG A 67 15.03 12.63 24.78
C ARG A 67 14.69 11.84 26.04
N PRO A 68 13.58 11.09 26.04
CA PRO A 68 13.21 10.28 27.18
C PRO A 68 14.24 9.15 27.39
N PRO A 69 14.47 8.67 28.64
CA PRO A 69 15.42 7.60 28.90
C PRO A 69 15.03 6.29 28.20
N SER A 70 13.74 5.97 28.20
CA SER A 70 13.16 4.88 27.42
C SER A 70 11.73 5.19 26.98
N ILE A 71 11.29 4.52 25.92
CA ILE A 71 9.90 4.53 25.46
C ILE A 71 9.45 3.08 25.33
N ARG A 72 8.34 2.75 25.99
CA ARG A 72 7.68 1.45 25.89
C ARG A 72 6.27 1.68 25.44
N ASP A 73 6.00 1.35 24.18
CA ASP A 73 4.65 1.52 23.66
C ASP A 73 3.84 0.23 23.82
N SER A 74 2.63 0.38 24.36
CA SER A 74 1.82 -0.71 24.91
C SER A 74 0.67 -1.06 23.97
N LEU A 75 -0.09 -2.10 24.28
CA LEU A 75 -1.29 -2.48 23.51
C LEU A 75 -2.47 -2.61 24.46
N CYS A 76 -2.88 -1.49 25.05
CA CYS A 76 -3.92 -1.45 26.08
C CYS A 76 -5.34 -1.61 25.53
N PHE A 77 -5.54 -1.37 24.23
CA PHE A 77 -6.84 -1.50 23.56
C PHE A 77 -6.89 -2.81 22.78
N LEU A 78 -7.58 -3.82 23.29
CA LEU A 78 -7.71 -5.11 22.62
C LEU A 78 -8.60 -4.99 21.37
N ASP A 79 -9.53 -4.03 21.33
CA ASP A 79 -10.34 -3.78 20.13
C ASP A 79 -9.50 -3.27 18.95
N HIS A 80 -8.46 -2.45 19.18
CA HIS A 80 -7.50 -2.08 18.14
C HIS A 80 -6.83 -3.35 17.55
N MET A 81 -6.38 -4.27 18.41
CA MET A 81 -5.80 -5.53 17.95
C MET A 81 -6.78 -6.40 17.15
N ARG A 82 -8.06 -6.42 17.54
CA ARG A 82 -9.11 -7.14 16.80
C ARG A 82 -9.34 -6.53 15.42
N ASN A 83 -9.33 -5.20 15.32
CA ASN A 83 -9.55 -4.48 14.07
C ASN A 83 -8.35 -4.67 13.13
N CYS A 84 -7.11 -4.53 13.63
CA CYS A 84 -5.91 -4.84 12.86
C CYS A 84 -5.88 -6.30 12.38
N GLN A 85 -6.24 -7.27 13.24
CA GLN A 85 -6.28 -8.68 12.81
C GLN A 85 -7.32 -8.93 11.71
N ALA A 86 -8.47 -8.24 11.77
CA ALA A 86 -9.50 -8.33 10.73
C ALA A 86 -9.06 -7.68 9.40
N ALA A 87 -8.46 -6.49 9.47
CA ALA A 87 -7.92 -5.77 8.31
C ALA A 87 -6.85 -6.58 7.56
N MET A 88 -6.12 -7.44 8.28
CA MET A 88 -5.11 -8.34 7.71
C MET A 88 -5.70 -9.68 7.22
N GLY A 89 -7.03 -9.79 7.11
CA GLY A 89 -7.72 -11.00 6.65
C GLY A 89 -7.88 -12.09 7.71
N GLY A 90 -7.52 -11.82 8.96
CA GLY A 90 -7.80 -12.68 10.11
C GLY A 90 -9.24 -12.50 10.62
N GLY A 91 -9.60 -13.30 11.63
CA GLY A 91 -10.83 -13.06 12.39
C GLY A 91 -10.63 -12.02 13.51
N ARG A 92 -11.70 -11.64 14.21
CA ARG A 92 -11.62 -10.79 15.41
C ARG A 92 -11.32 -11.55 16.71
N VAL A 93 -10.99 -12.83 16.63
CA VAL A 93 -10.69 -13.66 17.80
C VAL A 93 -9.21 -13.54 18.15
N LEU A 94 -8.93 -12.95 19.31
CA LEU A 94 -7.58 -12.86 19.87
C LEU A 94 -7.17 -14.16 20.56
N LYS A 95 -5.88 -14.49 20.52
CA LYS A 95 -5.28 -15.57 21.32
C LYS A 95 -5.45 -15.31 22.82
N ASP A 96 -5.60 -16.37 23.61
CA ASP A 96 -5.76 -16.30 25.08
C ASP A 96 -4.67 -15.46 25.79
N THR A 97 -3.44 -15.46 25.25
CA THR A 97 -2.32 -14.69 25.79
C THR A 97 -2.60 -13.20 25.96
N TRP A 98 -3.41 -12.59 25.09
CA TRP A 98 -3.78 -11.16 25.15
C TRP A 98 -4.52 -10.77 26.43
N TYR A 99 -5.18 -11.73 27.08
CA TYR A 99 -5.92 -11.53 28.33
C TYR A 99 -5.12 -11.92 29.57
N ARG A 100 -3.91 -12.48 29.38
CA ARG A 100 -3.07 -12.98 30.47
C ARG A 100 -1.97 -12.01 30.87
N ILE A 101 -1.44 -11.28 29.90
CA ILE A 101 -0.36 -10.32 30.09
C ILE A 101 -0.58 -9.11 29.17
N PRO A 102 -0.27 -7.89 29.63
CA PRO A 102 -0.20 -6.74 28.73
C PRO A 102 1.00 -6.88 27.79
N ALA A 103 0.83 -6.48 26.54
CA ALA A 103 1.89 -6.43 25.55
C ALA A 103 2.44 -5.01 25.41
N PHE A 104 3.74 -4.90 25.18
CA PHE A 104 4.44 -3.67 24.83
C PHE A 104 5.70 -3.98 24.02
N TYR A 105 6.22 -2.99 23.31
CA TYR A 105 7.51 -3.05 22.63
C TYR A 105 8.35 -1.81 22.96
N PHE A 106 9.64 -1.82 22.62
CA PHE A 106 10.52 -0.68 22.82
C PHE A 106 10.55 0.20 21.56
N ALA A 107 10.09 1.44 21.69
CA ALA A 107 10.23 2.44 20.63
C ALA A 107 11.57 3.18 20.78
N CYS A 108 12.07 3.74 19.68
CA CYS A 108 13.38 4.40 19.64
C CYS A 108 13.33 5.80 20.30
N PRO A 109 14.00 6.05 21.43
CA PRO A 109 13.95 7.36 22.10
C PRO A 109 14.65 8.48 21.32
N THR A 110 15.46 8.13 20.32
CA THR A 110 16.24 9.09 19.53
C THR A 110 15.47 9.69 18.36
N THR A 111 14.29 9.16 18.05
CA THR A 111 13.44 9.58 16.93
C THR A 111 12.17 10.31 17.41
N VAL A 112 12.20 10.83 18.65
CA VAL A 112 11.12 11.67 19.18
C VAL A 112 11.01 12.97 18.40
N LEU A 113 9.79 13.28 17.98
CA LEU A 113 9.39 14.48 17.28
C LEU A 113 8.57 15.38 18.21
N GLY A 114 8.70 16.69 18.05
CA GLY A 114 7.82 17.67 18.67
C GLY A 114 6.41 17.67 18.07
N PRO A 115 5.46 18.34 18.75
CA PRO A 115 4.03 18.32 18.39
C PRO A 115 3.74 18.92 17.00
N TYR A 116 4.66 19.73 16.46
CA TYR A 116 4.51 20.42 15.18
C TYR A 116 5.71 20.22 14.25
N ASP A 117 6.58 19.25 14.54
CA ASP A 117 7.67 18.89 13.65
C ASP A 117 7.12 18.12 12.43
N ASP A 118 7.83 18.21 11.31
CA ASP A 118 7.58 17.34 10.16
C ASP A 118 7.88 15.87 10.53
N ALA A 119 7.00 14.96 10.12
CA ALA A 119 7.14 13.53 10.36
C ALA A 119 7.76 12.82 9.16
N PRO A 120 8.94 12.18 9.28
CA PRO A 120 9.53 11.45 8.17
C PRO A 120 8.78 10.13 7.92
N MET A 121 8.49 9.83 6.66
CA MET A 121 8.11 8.48 6.26
C MET A 121 9.26 7.52 6.54
N ALA A 122 8.96 6.29 6.98
CA ALA A 122 10.00 5.28 7.15
C ALA A 122 10.70 5.00 5.80
N PRO A 123 12.05 4.97 5.76
CA PRO A 123 12.76 4.75 4.51
C PRO A 123 12.32 3.47 3.79
N GLY A 124 11.79 3.63 2.58
CA GLY A 124 11.35 2.53 1.72
C GLY A 124 9.93 2.03 2.01
N SER A 125 9.23 2.64 2.98
CA SER A 125 7.82 2.36 3.20
C SER A 125 6.95 3.07 2.18
N VAL A 126 5.92 2.38 1.71
CA VAL A 126 4.80 2.95 0.95
C VAL A 126 3.48 2.89 1.74
N TRP A 127 3.49 2.29 2.93
CA TRP A 127 2.33 2.19 3.81
C TRP A 127 2.56 2.91 5.12
N GLN A 128 2.85 4.21 4.99
CA GLN A 128 3.01 5.06 6.15
C GLN A 128 1.64 5.31 6.79
N ASP A 129 1.61 5.18 8.10
CA ASP A 129 0.43 5.29 8.94
C ASP A 129 0.76 6.10 10.21
N PHE A 130 -0.28 6.59 10.87
CA PHE A 130 -0.25 7.24 12.17
C PHE A 130 -1.04 6.39 13.18
N GLU A 131 -0.79 6.60 14.46
CA GLU A 131 -1.47 5.90 15.54
C GLU A 131 -1.71 6.88 16.69
N LEU A 132 -2.95 7.34 16.86
CA LEU A 132 -3.29 8.28 17.94
C LEU A 132 -3.42 7.56 19.27
N GLU A 133 -2.57 7.98 20.20
CA GLU A 133 -2.48 7.45 21.53
C GLU A 133 -2.31 8.55 22.59
N ILE A 134 -2.25 8.13 23.85
CA ILE A 134 -1.73 8.95 24.94
C ILE A 134 -0.59 8.20 25.61
N ALA A 135 0.26 8.91 26.34
CA ALA A 135 1.32 8.30 27.11
C ALA A 135 1.32 8.77 28.56
N ALA A 136 1.69 7.86 29.46
CA ALA A 136 2.02 8.15 30.85
C ALA A 136 3.53 8.30 31.01
N VAL A 137 3.97 9.24 31.84
CA VAL A 137 5.40 9.50 32.12
C VAL A 137 5.71 9.15 33.56
N ILE A 138 6.79 8.40 33.78
CA ILE A 138 7.25 8.03 35.13
C ILE A 138 7.91 9.25 35.81
N GLY A 139 7.49 9.54 37.04
CA GLY A 139 8.10 10.55 37.92
C GLY A 139 8.99 9.97 39.00
N THR A 140 8.61 8.83 39.54
CA THR A 140 9.33 8.19 40.65
C THR A 140 9.96 6.89 40.17
N ALA A 141 11.27 6.74 40.39
CA ALA A 141 11.99 5.51 40.04
C ALA A 141 11.42 4.31 40.80
N GLY A 142 11.44 3.13 40.18
CA GLY A 142 10.87 1.94 40.79
C GLY A 142 11.13 0.64 40.04
N GLN A 143 11.19 -0.47 40.75
CA GLN A 143 11.36 -1.82 40.21
C GLN A 143 10.38 -2.76 40.89
N ASP A 144 9.87 -3.75 40.15
CA ASP A 144 8.92 -4.76 40.66
C ASP A 144 7.68 -4.10 41.34
N LEU A 145 7.21 -2.99 40.76
CA LEU A 145 6.14 -2.17 41.32
C LEU A 145 4.82 -2.95 41.35
N SER A 146 4.08 -2.83 42.46
CA SER A 146 2.66 -3.17 42.48
C SER A 146 1.86 -2.21 41.60
N VAL A 147 0.63 -2.59 41.21
CA VAL A 147 -0.26 -1.73 40.41
C VAL A 147 -0.49 -0.37 41.09
N ALA A 148 -0.65 -0.35 42.41
CA ALA A 148 -0.87 0.90 43.16
C ALA A 148 0.38 1.80 43.17
N GLU A 149 1.58 1.22 43.34
CA GLU A 149 2.83 1.97 43.27
C GLU A 149 3.11 2.47 41.84
N ALA A 150 2.76 1.67 40.84
CA ALA A 150 2.87 2.05 39.43
C ALA A 150 1.98 3.23 39.07
N ASP A 151 0.73 3.26 39.55
CA ASP A 151 -0.18 4.40 39.36
C ASP A 151 0.36 5.67 40.03
N GLN A 152 0.86 5.56 41.27
CA GLN A 152 1.48 6.67 42.01
C GLN A 152 2.79 7.16 41.40
N ALA A 153 3.49 6.32 40.62
CA ALA A 153 4.73 6.68 39.97
C ALA A 153 4.52 7.59 38.75
N ILE A 154 3.29 7.76 38.24
CA ILE A 154 3.00 8.57 37.06
C ILE A 154 3.01 10.07 37.42
N VAL A 155 3.86 10.86 36.75
CA VAL A 155 3.97 12.31 36.96
C VAL A 155 3.05 13.13 36.06
N GLY A 156 2.60 12.55 34.96
CA GLY A 156 1.73 13.22 34.00
C GLY A 156 1.53 12.42 32.72
N TYR A 157 0.73 13.02 31.84
CA TYR A 157 0.30 12.44 30.57
C TYR A 157 0.56 13.40 29.39
N THR A 158 0.73 12.84 28.20
CA THR A 158 0.94 13.60 26.95
C THR A 158 0.29 12.89 25.76
N ILE A 159 0.05 13.56 24.63
CA ILE A 159 -0.35 12.88 23.40
C ILE A 159 0.85 12.12 22.86
N PHE A 160 0.59 10.95 22.32
CA PHE A 160 1.60 10.09 21.71
C PHE A 160 1.09 9.70 20.32
N ASN A 161 1.92 9.91 19.29
CA ASN A 161 1.67 9.40 17.94
C ASN A 161 2.74 8.38 17.57
N ASP A 162 2.35 7.14 17.33
CA ASP A 162 3.26 6.07 16.89
C ASP A 162 3.34 5.97 15.36
N TRP A 163 4.35 6.61 14.75
CA TRP A 163 4.49 6.59 13.29
C TRP A 163 4.84 5.20 12.79
N SER A 164 3.95 4.63 11.97
CA SER A 164 3.97 3.21 11.65
C SER A 164 4.15 2.97 10.16
N ALA A 165 5.15 2.19 9.78
CA ALA A 165 5.33 1.68 8.42
C ALA A 165 4.83 0.24 8.34
N ARG A 166 3.58 0.07 7.89
CA ARG A 166 2.83 -1.20 8.00
C ARG A 166 3.42 -2.31 7.14
N ASP A 167 3.98 -1.97 5.99
CA ASP A 167 4.67 -2.88 5.07
C ASP A 167 5.95 -3.45 5.68
N LEU A 168 6.76 -2.60 6.30
CA LEU A 168 7.97 -3.00 7.02
C LEU A 168 7.61 -3.82 8.27
N GLN A 169 6.61 -3.39 9.04
CA GLN A 169 6.10 -4.12 10.20
C GLN A 169 5.62 -5.53 9.83
N GLN A 170 4.91 -5.69 8.72
CA GLN A 170 4.44 -6.98 8.23
C GLN A 170 5.62 -7.91 7.86
N LEU A 171 6.62 -7.39 7.16
CA LEU A 171 7.79 -8.15 6.75
C LEU A 171 8.64 -8.57 7.97
N GLU A 172 8.94 -7.64 8.86
CA GLU A 172 9.75 -7.89 10.07
C GLU A 172 9.02 -8.79 11.07
N GLY A 173 7.70 -8.74 11.13
CA GLY A 173 6.87 -9.60 11.97
C GLY A 173 7.08 -11.10 11.70
N GLN A 174 7.48 -11.48 10.49
CA GLN A 174 7.83 -12.87 10.13
C GLN A 174 9.02 -13.41 10.92
N LEU A 175 9.90 -12.53 11.44
CA LEU A 175 11.04 -12.92 12.27
C LEU A 175 10.64 -13.23 13.71
N ALA A 176 9.44 -12.81 14.15
CA ALA A 176 8.92 -13.01 15.51
C ALA A 176 9.84 -12.50 16.64
N ILE A 177 10.61 -11.43 16.39
CA ILE A 177 11.52 -10.79 17.37
C ILE A 177 11.02 -9.42 17.88
N GLY A 178 9.81 -9.01 17.51
CA GLY A 178 9.24 -7.71 17.88
C GLY A 178 9.32 -6.67 16.75
N GLN A 179 9.01 -5.42 17.08
CA GLN A 179 9.02 -4.30 16.14
C GLN A 179 10.44 -3.78 15.91
N ALA A 180 10.74 -3.31 14.69
CA ALA A 180 12.01 -2.68 14.34
C ALA A 180 11.82 -1.50 13.37
N LYS A 181 12.20 -1.63 12.09
CA LYS A 181 12.13 -0.53 11.11
C LYS A 181 10.71 -0.07 10.80
N GLY A 182 9.71 -0.92 11.05
CA GLY A 182 8.30 -0.51 11.02
C GLY A 182 7.92 0.58 12.03
N LYS A 183 8.72 0.82 13.08
CA LYS A 183 8.45 1.76 14.18
C LYS A 183 9.61 2.74 14.48
N ASP A 184 10.72 2.64 13.76
CA ASP A 184 11.89 3.50 13.97
C ASP A 184 11.73 4.91 13.38
N SER A 185 10.74 5.17 12.52
CA SER A 185 10.59 6.47 11.81
C SER A 185 10.34 7.64 12.75
N GLY A 186 9.60 7.43 13.84
CA GLY A 186 9.44 8.45 14.86
C GLY A 186 8.29 8.21 15.82
N VAL A 187 8.34 8.92 16.93
CA VAL A 187 7.23 9.05 17.90
C VAL A 187 7.02 10.52 18.14
N THR A 188 5.79 11.03 17.95
CA THR A 188 5.50 12.41 18.36
C THR A 188 4.98 12.44 19.79
N LEU A 189 5.57 13.30 20.62
CA LEU A 189 5.10 13.57 21.97
C LEU A 189 4.70 15.04 22.09
N GLY A 190 3.57 15.33 22.73
CA GLY A 190 3.21 16.71 23.06
C GLY A 190 1.71 17.00 22.99
N PRO A 191 1.32 18.28 22.87
CA PRO A 191 2.18 19.46 23.02
C PRO A 191 2.67 19.67 24.45
N TYR A 192 2.00 19.05 25.43
CA TYR A 192 2.25 19.29 26.87
C TYR A 192 2.45 17.98 27.64
N LEU A 193 3.16 18.05 28.76
CA LEU A 193 3.07 17.09 29.85
C LEU A 193 2.08 17.64 30.88
N VAL A 194 0.92 17.01 31.00
CA VAL A 194 -0.18 17.44 31.86
C VAL A 194 -0.20 16.61 33.13
N THR A 195 -0.16 17.26 34.30
CA THR A 195 -0.13 16.56 35.59
C THR A 195 -1.51 15.96 35.93
N PRO A 196 -1.56 14.88 36.73
CA PRO A 196 -2.81 14.14 37.00
C PRO A 196 -3.94 14.98 37.58
N ASP A 197 -3.63 16.00 38.40
CA ASP A 197 -4.60 16.91 39.02
C ASP A 197 -5.42 17.72 38.00
N GLU A 198 -4.84 18.10 36.86
CA GLU A 198 -5.55 18.80 35.78
C GLU A 198 -6.53 17.88 35.04
N LEU A 199 -6.29 16.57 35.10
CA LEU A 199 -7.06 15.57 34.38
C LEU A 199 -8.13 14.91 35.27
N GLU A 200 -8.17 15.24 36.55
CA GLU A 200 -9.17 14.70 37.48
C GLU A 200 -10.63 14.94 37.04
N PRO A 201 -11.01 16.07 36.42
CA PRO A 201 -12.36 16.24 35.86
C PRO A 201 -12.76 15.20 34.81
N TYR A 202 -11.80 14.53 34.17
CA TYR A 202 -12.02 13.49 33.16
C TYR A 202 -11.97 12.08 33.74
N ARG A 203 -11.69 11.93 35.04
CA ARG A 203 -11.62 10.61 35.68
C ARG A 203 -13.03 10.11 36.01
N ARG A 204 -13.37 8.89 35.55
CA ARG A 204 -14.65 8.22 35.81
C ARG A 204 -14.39 6.75 36.07
N ASP A 205 -15.04 6.20 37.10
CA ASP A 205 -14.90 4.78 37.49
C ASP A 205 -13.43 4.31 37.64
N GLY A 206 -12.56 5.21 38.12
CA GLY A 206 -11.12 4.96 38.30
C GLY A 206 -10.28 5.06 37.02
N LYS A 207 -10.89 5.25 35.85
CA LYS A 207 -10.22 5.39 34.55
C LYS A 207 -10.20 6.83 34.07
N LEU A 208 -9.24 7.14 33.21
CA LEU A 208 -9.15 8.43 32.54
C LEU A 208 -9.94 8.36 31.21
N HIS A 209 -10.99 9.18 31.08
CA HIS A 209 -11.86 9.23 29.90
C HIS A 209 -11.62 10.52 29.11
N LEU A 210 -10.64 10.50 28.21
CA LEU A 210 -10.38 11.57 27.26
C LEU A 210 -10.95 11.18 25.91
N ASP A 211 -11.75 12.06 25.34
CA ASP A 211 -12.19 11.92 23.96
C ASP A 211 -11.04 12.29 23.02
N VAL A 212 -10.88 11.50 21.96
CA VAL A 212 -9.81 11.66 20.97
C VAL A 212 -10.36 11.77 19.56
N THR A 213 -9.66 12.49 18.69
CA THR A 213 -10.01 12.60 17.28
C THR A 213 -8.74 12.70 16.44
N ALA A 214 -8.68 11.90 15.37
CA ALA A 214 -7.61 11.90 14.39
C ALA A 214 -8.11 12.44 13.04
N LEU A 215 -7.35 13.35 12.45
CA LEU A 215 -7.64 13.93 11.15
C LEU A 215 -6.45 13.75 10.20
N VAL A 216 -6.73 13.54 8.93
CA VAL A 216 -5.76 13.62 7.83
C VAL A 216 -6.26 14.62 6.82
N ASN A 217 -5.46 15.64 6.50
CA ASN A 217 -5.82 16.73 5.59
C ASN A 217 -7.16 17.39 5.96
N ASP A 218 -7.35 17.66 7.26
CA ASP A 218 -8.55 18.24 7.86
C ASP A 218 -9.83 17.38 7.78
N GLU A 219 -9.74 16.14 7.28
CA GLU A 219 -10.83 15.16 7.29
C GLU A 219 -10.71 14.22 8.49
N VAL A 220 -11.82 13.99 9.20
CA VAL A 220 -11.85 13.07 10.34
C VAL A 220 -11.72 11.63 9.84
N VAL A 221 -10.66 10.95 10.26
CA VAL A 221 -10.41 9.53 9.98
C VAL A 221 -10.95 8.64 11.10
N GLY A 222 -10.80 9.09 12.35
CA GLY A 222 -11.19 8.27 13.52
C GLY A 222 -11.44 9.09 14.77
N SER A 223 -12.17 8.50 15.71
CA SER A 223 -12.46 9.08 17.01
C SER A 223 -12.74 7.99 18.03
N GLY A 224 -12.38 8.22 19.29
CA GLY A 224 -12.57 7.23 20.35
C GLY A 224 -12.41 7.82 21.74
N SER A 225 -12.21 6.96 22.73
CA SER A 225 -12.01 7.39 24.12
C SER A 225 -10.99 6.52 24.85
N THR A 226 -10.13 7.14 25.65
CA THR A 226 -9.15 6.42 26.48
C THR A 226 -9.79 5.57 27.57
N GLY A 227 -11.08 5.79 27.87
CA GLY A 227 -11.84 4.96 28.82
C GLY A 227 -12.03 3.50 28.37
N GLN A 228 -11.78 3.22 27.08
CA GLN A 228 -11.90 1.88 26.49
C GLN A 228 -10.68 0.98 26.73
N MET A 229 -9.64 1.46 27.42
CA MET A 229 -8.48 0.63 27.75
C MET A 229 -8.89 -0.63 28.52
N ASP A 230 -8.49 -1.79 28.00
CA ASP A 230 -8.61 -3.10 28.65
C ASP A 230 -7.53 -3.28 29.72
N TRP A 231 -6.31 -2.80 29.45
CA TRP A 231 -5.20 -2.73 30.40
C TRP A 231 -4.94 -1.28 30.81
N SER A 232 -4.93 -0.99 32.11
CA SER A 232 -4.54 0.33 32.61
C SER A 232 -3.03 0.56 32.51
N PHE A 233 -2.58 1.83 32.42
CA PHE A 233 -1.16 2.17 32.53
C PHE A 233 -0.52 1.56 33.78
N ALA A 234 -1.21 1.59 34.91
CA ALA A 234 -0.73 1.02 36.17
C ALA A 234 -0.44 -0.49 36.08
N GLU A 235 -1.31 -1.25 35.40
CA GLU A 235 -1.09 -2.69 35.16
C GLU A 235 0.08 -2.94 34.22
N VAL A 236 0.20 -2.16 33.13
CA VAL A 236 1.31 -2.29 32.19
C VAL A 236 2.64 -1.94 32.84
N ILE A 237 2.72 -0.82 33.55
CA ILE A 237 3.92 -0.37 34.26
C ILE A 237 4.33 -1.37 35.35
N SER A 238 3.36 -1.87 36.13
CA SER A 238 3.61 -2.93 37.11
C SER A 238 4.20 -4.18 36.44
N TYR A 239 3.64 -4.63 35.31
CA TYR A 239 4.18 -5.76 34.55
C TYR A 239 5.58 -5.48 33.98
N ALA A 240 5.78 -4.31 33.38
CA ALA A 240 7.01 -3.92 32.70
C ALA A 240 8.18 -3.58 33.66
N SER A 241 7.89 -3.28 34.93
CA SER A 241 8.90 -3.04 35.97
C SER A 241 9.48 -4.34 36.57
N ARG A 242 8.96 -5.51 36.20
CA ARG A 242 9.41 -6.79 36.74
C ARG A 242 10.87 -7.07 36.36
N GLY A 243 11.75 -7.09 37.36
CA GLY A 243 13.18 -7.30 37.17
C GLY A 243 13.93 -6.14 36.49
N VAL A 244 13.29 -4.97 36.31
CA VAL A 244 13.88 -3.80 35.62
C VAL A 244 13.55 -2.52 36.37
N MET A 245 14.57 -1.71 36.67
CA MET A 245 14.39 -0.37 37.23
C MET A 245 13.81 0.58 36.18
N LEU A 246 12.62 1.13 36.46
CA LEU A 246 12.05 2.27 35.74
C LEU A 246 12.66 3.56 36.27
N THR A 247 12.92 4.50 35.37
CA THR A 247 13.57 5.77 35.68
C THR A 247 12.65 6.95 35.43
N PRO A 248 12.79 8.05 36.20
CA PRO A 248 12.02 9.26 35.94
C PRO A 248 12.23 9.76 34.51
N GLY A 249 11.13 10.03 33.81
CA GLY A 249 11.08 10.38 32.40
C GLY A 249 10.84 9.22 31.45
N ASP A 250 10.84 7.96 31.91
CA ASP A 250 10.39 6.83 31.09
C ASP A 250 8.96 7.07 30.60
N VAL A 251 8.72 6.81 29.31
CA VAL A 251 7.44 7.05 28.64
C VAL A 251 6.77 5.73 28.32
N PHE A 252 5.51 5.59 28.70
CA PHE A 252 4.67 4.44 28.37
C PHE A 252 3.53 4.90 27.47
N GLY A 253 3.55 4.50 26.19
CA GLY A 253 2.43 4.70 25.25
C GLY A 253 1.28 3.75 25.59
N SER A 254 0.06 4.14 25.26
CA SER A 254 -1.13 3.33 25.55
C SER A 254 -1.37 2.23 24.52
N GLY A 255 -0.76 2.30 23.36
CA GLY A 255 -1.34 1.69 22.17
C GLY A 255 -2.49 2.54 21.63
N THR A 256 -2.80 2.29 20.37
CA THR A 256 -3.71 3.11 19.58
C THR A 256 -5.13 3.04 20.09
N VAL A 257 -5.77 4.20 20.23
CA VAL A 257 -7.21 4.26 20.50
C VAL A 257 -7.94 3.71 19.27
N PRO A 258 -8.88 2.74 19.42
CA PRO A 258 -9.54 2.11 18.29
C PRO A 258 -10.09 3.12 17.29
N THR A 259 -10.01 2.79 16.00
CA THR A 259 -10.33 3.62 14.82
C THR A 259 -9.37 4.75 14.50
N CYS A 260 -8.43 5.10 15.39
CA CYS A 260 -7.55 6.25 15.22
C CYS A 260 -6.20 5.90 14.58
N THR A 261 -6.25 5.07 13.54
CA THR A 261 -5.13 4.68 12.66
C THR A 261 -5.70 4.24 11.31
N LEU A 262 -4.94 4.36 10.21
CA LEU A 262 -5.43 4.02 8.87
C LEU A 262 -5.66 2.52 8.69
N VAL A 263 -4.78 1.66 9.21
CA VAL A 263 -4.86 0.21 8.98
C VAL A 263 -6.20 -0.40 9.42
N GLU A 264 -6.87 0.16 10.43
CA GLU A 264 -8.17 -0.32 10.90
C GLU A 264 -9.32 -0.07 9.91
N HIS A 265 -9.11 0.83 8.95
CA HIS A 265 -10.09 1.15 7.89
C HIS A 265 -9.84 0.36 6.61
N LEU A 266 -8.84 -0.52 6.58
CA LEU A 266 -8.61 -1.42 5.46
C LEU A 266 -9.57 -2.62 5.54
N ASP A 267 -10.44 -2.75 4.54
CA ASP A 267 -11.26 -3.95 4.33
C ASP A 267 -10.74 -4.71 3.09
N PRO A 268 -10.10 -5.88 3.25
CA PRO A 268 -9.64 -6.68 2.12
C PRO A 268 -10.74 -7.13 1.16
N SER A 269 -12.01 -7.13 1.60
CA SER A 269 -13.16 -7.48 0.77
C SER A 269 -13.76 -6.30 0.00
N ALA A 270 -13.42 -5.07 0.40
CA ALA A 270 -13.84 -3.82 -0.23
C ALA A 270 -12.68 -2.80 -0.25
N PRO A 271 -11.52 -3.13 -0.86
CA PRO A 271 -10.31 -2.31 -0.82
C PRO A 271 -10.50 -0.91 -1.41
N GLU A 272 -11.47 -0.74 -2.31
CA GLU A 272 -11.87 0.55 -2.89
C GLU A 272 -12.43 1.54 -1.86
N THR A 273 -12.82 1.06 -0.66
CA THR A 273 -13.30 1.93 0.43
C THR A 273 -12.16 2.50 1.27
N PHE A 274 -10.94 1.95 1.13
CA PHE A 274 -9.80 2.43 1.86
C PHE A 274 -9.29 3.74 1.26
N ARG A 275 -9.24 4.80 2.10
CA ARG A 275 -8.78 6.14 1.67
C ARG A 275 -7.33 6.18 1.18
N GLY A 276 -6.54 5.15 1.47
CA GLY A 276 -5.11 5.09 1.20
C GLY A 276 -4.23 5.45 2.39
N TRP A 277 -2.95 5.11 2.24
CA TRP A 277 -1.88 5.41 3.20
C TRP A 277 -1.45 6.88 3.15
N LEU A 278 -0.59 7.28 4.08
CA LEU A 278 -0.02 8.64 4.11
C LEU A 278 1.04 8.83 3.02
N HIS A 279 1.00 9.99 2.36
CA HIS A 279 1.93 10.41 1.32
C HIS A 279 2.71 11.67 1.74
N ASP A 280 3.73 12.03 0.95
CA ASP A 280 4.46 13.28 1.12
C ASP A 280 3.51 14.49 1.06
N GLY A 281 3.57 15.35 2.07
CA GLY A 281 2.73 16.54 2.17
C GLY A 281 1.40 16.34 2.90
N ASP A 282 0.98 15.10 3.19
CA ASP A 282 -0.20 14.85 4.02
C ASP A 282 -0.01 15.44 5.42
N VAL A 283 -1.07 16.01 5.98
CA VAL A 283 -1.07 16.60 7.32
C VAL A 283 -1.89 15.73 8.26
N VAL A 284 -1.28 15.23 9.32
CA VAL A 284 -1.96 14.50 10.40
C VAL A 284 -2.16 15.45 11.57
N THR A 285 -3.41 15.60 12.02
CA THR A 285 -3.78 16.40 13.21
C THR A 285 -4.43 15.49 14.24
N LEU A 286 -3.87 15.42 15.45
CA LEU A 286 -4.39 14.57 16.53
C LEU A 286 -4.80 15.41 17.73
N ARG A 287 -6.04 15.26 18.16
CA ARG A 287 -6.65 16.00 19.27
C ARG A 287 -6.99 15.05 20.40
N VAL A 288 -6.65 15.45 21.61
CA VAL A 288 -7.03 14.73 22.82
C VAL A 288 -7.53 15.73 23.86
N GLU A 289 -8.74 15.51 24.36
CA GLU A 289 -9.33 16.34 25.39
C GLU A 289 -8.39 16.45 26.60
N GLY A 290 -8.23 17.67 27.15
CA GLY A 290 -7.34 17.92 28.28
C GLY A 290 -5.83 17.91 27.98
N LEU A 291 -5.36 17.29 26.88
CA LEU A 291 -3.93 17.21 26.53
C LEU A 291 -3.51 18.13 25.37
N GLY A 292 -4.44 18.53 24.50
CA GLY A 292 -4.21 19.51 23.44
C GLY A 292 -4.25 18.92 22.02
N GLU A 293 -3.38 19.42 21.15
CA GLU A 293 -3.33 19.04 19.74
C GLU A 293 -1.88 18.91 19.25
N THR A 294 -1.63 17.89 18.44
CA THR A 294 -0.41 17.76 17.61
C THR A 294 -0.80 17.89 16.13
N ARG A 295 0.08 18.44 15.31
CA ARG A 295 -0.12 18.60 13.86
C ARG A 295 1.20 18.45 13.11
N GLN A 296 1.35 17.38 12.34
CA GLN A 296 2.59 17.04 11.65
C GLN A 296 2.35 16.96 10.13
N THR A 297 3.30 17.48 9.34
CA THR A 297 3.32 17.24 7.90
C THR A 297 4.20 16.02 7.61
N VAL A 298 3.67 15.04 6.90
CA VAL A 298 4.40 13.83 6.49
C VAL A 298 5.38 14.19 5.39
N ARG A 299 6.63 13.72 5.51
CA ARG A 299 7.71 14.02 4.57
C ARG A 299 8.38 12.77 4.07
N LYS A 300 8.44 12.61 2.74
CA LYS A 300 9.11 11.49 2.09
C LYS A 300 10.59 11.49 2.41
N THR A 301 11.10 10.31 2.74
CA THR A 301 12.53 10.07 2.93
C THR A 301 13.13 9.35 1.72
N PRO A 302 14.45 9.47 1.48
CA PRO A 302 15.12 8.69 0.44
C PRO A 302 14.98 7.19 0.66
N ALA A 303 14.92 6.43 -0.44
CA ALA A 303 14.89 4.96 -0.38
C ALA A 303 16.15 4.41 0.34
N PRO A 304 16.01 3.32 1.11
CA PRO A 304 17.13 2.71 1.81
C PRO A 304 18.11 2.08 0.81
N GLN A 305 19.37 1.95 1.21
CA GLN A 305 20.35 1.18 0.45
C GLN A 305 19.98 -0.31 0.55
N PRO A 306 19.71 -1.01 -0.56
CA PRO A 306 19.27 -2.39 -0.52
C PRO A 306 20.39 -3.32 -0.06
N LEU A 307 20.05 -4.28 0.79
CA LEU A 307 20.95 -5.39 1.13
C LEU A 307 20.80 -6.51 0.08
N PRO A 308 21.90 -7.12 -0.39
CA PRO A 308 21.80 -8.29 -1.25
C PRO A 308 21.06 -9.42 -0.54
N PRO A 309 20.02 -10.02 -1.15
CA PRO A 309 19.29 -11.13 -0.55
C PRO A 309 20.24 -12.31 -0.31
N ARG A 310 20.06 -13.00 0.82
CA ARG A 310 20.77 -14.25 1.09
C ARG A 310 19.98 -15.40 0.44
N PRO A 311 20.62 -16.23 -0.41
CA PRO A 311 19.94 -17.38 -0.95
C PRO A 311 19.57 -18.33 0.19
N ASN A 312 18.33 -18.78 0.21
CA ASN A 312 17.92 -19.88 1.08
C ASN A 312 18.49 -21.19 0.49
N PRO A 313 19.47 -21.85 1.14
CA PRO A 313 20.08 -23.06 0.59
C PRO A 313 19.10 -24.23 0.47
N ASP A 314 17.98 -24.20 1.20
CA ASP A 314 16.95 -25.23 1.18
C ASP A 314 15.80 -24.90 0.20
N ALA A 315 15.81 -23.72 -0.43
CA ALA A 315 14.81 -23.38 -1.43
C ALA A 315 15.01 -24.23 -2.69
N LYS A 316 13.92 -24.84 -3.17
CA LYS A 316 13.92 -25.52 -4.47
C LYS A 316 14.20 -24.48 -5.57
N PRO A 317 15.16 -24.72 -6.47
CA PRO A 317 15.36 -23.84 -7.62
C PRO A 317 14.07 -23.72 -8.43
N ALA A 318 13.68 -22.49 -8.76
CA ALA A 318 12.56 -22.27 -9.67
C ALA A 318 12.88 -22.93 -11.03
N LYS A 319 11.89 -23.61 -11.62
CA LYS A 319 12.02 -24.13 -12.98
C LYS A 319 12.09 -22.90 -13.92
N PRO A 320 13.04 -22.86 -14.88
CA PRO A 320 13.04 -21.81 -15.89
C PRO A 320 11.70 -21.80 -16.61
N ARG A 321 11.01 -20.67 -16.57
CA ARG A 321 9.78 -20.49 -17.34
C ARG A 321 10.15 -20.08 -18.76
N VAL A 322 9.61 -20.80 -19.74
CA VAL A 322 9.89 -20.58 -21.16
C VAL A 322 8.58 -20.59 -21.91
N ASN A 323 8.31 -19.52 -22.65
CA ASN A 323 7.14 -19.46 -23.50
C ASN A 323 7.28 -20.46 -24.67
N PRO A 324 6.33 -21.40 -24.84
CA PRO A 324 6.43 -22.44 -25.85
C PRO A 324 6.01 -21.97 -27.26
N ALA A 325 5.42 -20.77 -27.38
CA ALA A 325 4.84 -20.33 -28.65
C ALA A 325 5.93 -20.07 -29.72
N PRO A 326 5.64 -20.42 -30.98
CA PRO A 326 6.52 -20.05 -32.08
C PRO A 326 6.58 -18.52 -32.20
N ALA A 327 7.78 -17.98 -32.28
CA ALA A 327 7.99 -16.54 -32.43
C ALA A 327 8.39 -16.21 -33.88
N LYS A 328 7.67 -15.27 -34.51
CA LYS A 328 8.01 -14.81 -35.88
C LYS A 328 9.27 -13.97 -35.92
N ILE A 329 9.56 -13.28 -34.83
CA ILE A 329 10.79 -12.54 -34.57
C ILE A 329 11.36 -13.01 -33.22
N PRO A 330 12.67 -12.84 -32.95
CA PRO A 330 13.25 -13.29 -31.69
C PRO A 330 12.54 -12.69 -30.46
N TYR A 331 11.87 -13.53 -29.67
CA TYR A 331 11.22 -13.10 -28.43
C TYR A 331 12.26 -12.91 -27.33
N THR A 332 12.82 -11.70 -27.28
CA THR A 332 13.91 -11.32 -26.39
C THR A 332 13.61 -9.96 -25.79
N ARG A 333 14.04 -9.72 -24.55
CA ARG A 333 13.84 -8.43 -23.87
C ARG A 333 14.44 -7.30 -24.68
N GLY A 334 13.64 -6.28 -25.01
CA GLY A 334 14.10 -5.09 -25.71
C GLY A 334 13.15 -4.57 -26.77
N LEU A 335 13.63 -3.58 -27.54
CA LEU A 335 12.88 -2.92 -28.61
C LEU A 335 13.14 -3.62 -29.96
N HIS A 336 12.08 -4.01 -30.65
CA HIS A 336 12.13 -4.71 -31.94
C HIS A 336 11.30 -3.98 -32.98
N GLU A 337 11.88 -3.71 -34.15
CA GLU A 337 11.12 -3.17 -35.28
C GLU A 337 10.27 -4.29 -35.90
N VAL A 338 8.95 -4.12 -35.89
CA VAL A 338 7.98 -5.12 -36.36
C VAL A 338 7.43 -4.78 -37.75
N ALA A 339 7.43 -3.49 -38.09
CA ALA A 339 7.15 -2.97 -39.42
C ALA A 339 7.83 -1.60 -39.58
N GLN A 340 7.80 -1.02 -40.79
CA GLN A 340 8.45 0.26 -41.06
C GLN A 340 7.98 1.35 -40.09
N ARG A 341 8.88 1.79 -39.21
CA ARG A 341 8.62 2.79 -38.16
C ARG A 341 7.54 2.38 -37.15
N VAL A 342 7.45 1.08 -36.87
CA VAL A 342 6.59 0.51 -35.84
C VAL A 342 7.40 -0.50 -35.04
N TRP A 343 7.43 -0.34 -33.73
CA TRP A 343 8.24 -1.18 -32.82
C TRP A 343 7.38 -1.80 -31.73
N ALA A 344 7.81 -2.98 -31.27
CA ALA A 344 7.32 -3.63 -30.07
C ALA A 344 8.43 -3.68 -29.04
N TRP A 345 8.15 -3.21 -27.83
CA TRP A 345 8.95 -3.51 -26.64
C TRP A 345 8.48 -4.85 -26.09
N MET A 346 9.37 -5.84 -26.01
CA MET A 346 9.00 -7.19 -25.59
C MET A 346 9.64 -7.58 -24.26
N LEU A 347 8.90 -8.32 -23.43
CA LEU A 347 9.35 -8.82 -22.13
C LEU A 347 9.07 -10.34 -21.97
N PRO A 348 10.03 -11.21 -22.35
CA PRO A 348 9.93 -12.64 -22.04
C PRO A 348 9.94 -12.90 -20.53
N ASP A 349 9.22 -13.90 -20.03
CA ASP A 349 8.51 -14.96 -20.78
C ASP A 349 7.09 -14.60 -21.22
N GLY A 350 6.56 -13.43 -20.89
CA GLY A 350 5.17 -13.06 -21.15
C GLY A 350 4.18 -13.56 -20.10
N GLY A 351 4.64 -14.05 -18.95
CA GLY A 351 3.79 -14.37 -17.81
C GLY A 351 3.25 -13.12 -17.11
N PHE A 352 2.75 -13.28 -15.89
CA PHE A 352 2.24 -12.19 -15.05
C PHE A 352 3.17 -10.97 -15.01
N GLY A 353 2.66 -9.79 -15.39
CA GLY A 353 3.37 -8.52 -15.32
C GLY A 353 4.41 -8.27 -16.41
N TRP A 354 4.72 -9.29 -17.23
CA TRP A 354 5.69 -9.20 -18.33
C TRP A 354 4.95 -8.92 -19.64
N SER A 355 4.39 -7.71 -19.74
CA SER A 355 3.63 -7.25 -20.91
C SER A 355 4.54 -6.68 -22.01
N ASN A 356 4.05 -6.68 -23.24
CA ASN A 356 4.62 -5.96 -24.35
C ASN A 356 3.98 -4.57 -24.47
N ALA A 357 4.74 -3.63 -25.01
CA ALA A 357 4.27 -2.29 -25.35
C ALA A 357 4.65 -1.93 -26.80
N GLY A 358 4.11 -0.84 -27.33
CA GLY A 358 4.26 -0.45 -28.73
C GLY A 358 4.74 0.98 -28.94
N LEU A 359 5.43 1.23 -30.05
CA LEU A 359 5.74 2.58 -30.53
C LEU A 359 5.42 2.69 -32.02
N VAL A 360 4.60 3.67 -32.39
CA VAL A 360 4.27 4.00 -33.77
C VAL A 360 4.79 5.40 -34.08
N ALA A 361 5.80 5.54 -34.95
CA ALA A 361 6.39 6.85 -35.26
C ALA A 361 5.97 7.35 -36.65
N GLY A 362 5.36 8.52 -36.69
CA GLY A 362 5.18 9.34 -37.89
C GLY A 362 6.21 10.46 -37.98
N ASP A 363 6.03 11.38 -38.91
CA ASP A 363 6.93 12.51 -39.10
C ASP A 363 6.76 13.56 -37.98
N GLY A 364 7.73 13.60 -37.08
CA GLY A 364 7.77 14.57 -35.97
C GLY A 364 6.86 14.25 -34.79
N ALA A 365 6.21 13.09 -34.76
CA ALA A 365 5.34 12.64 -33.67
C ALA A 365 5.31 11.11 -33.58
N SER A 366 5.09 10.59 -32.38
CA SER A 366 4.91 9.16 -32.11
C SER A 366 3.73 8.92 -31.17
N LEU A 367 3.07 7.77 -31.36
CA LEU A 367 2.11 7.18 -30.44
C LEU A 367 2.80 6.07 -29.66
N LEU A 368 2.77 6.15 -28.33
CA LEU A 368 3.08 5.03 -27.44
C LEU A 368 1.82 4.18 -27.25
N VAL A 369 1.97 2.86 -27.20
CA VAL A 369 0.90 1.92 -26.83
C VAL A 369 1.33 1.23 -25.55
N ASP A 370 0.63 1.56 -24.46
CA ASP A 370 0.86 1.12 -23.09
C ASP A 370 2.19 1.56 -22.45
N THR A 371 2.17 1.60 -21.12
CA THR A 371 3.39 1.59 -20.30
C THR A 371 3.58 0.21 -19.66
N LEU A 372 4.39 0.08 -18.61
CA LEU A 372 4.74 -1.23 -18.03
C LEU A 372 4.45 -1.26 -16.52
N PHE A 373 4.59 -2.46 -15.95
CA PHE A 373 4.10 -2.79 -14.59
C PHE A 373 4.76 -2.06 -13.44
N ASP A 374 5.97 -1.56 -13.67
CA ASP A 374 6.68 -0.74 -12.71
C ASP A 374 7.45 0.41 -13.38
N LEU A 375 7.91 1.33 -12.54
CA LEU A 375 8.67 2.50 -12.99
C LEU A 375 10.04 2.10 -13.58
N PRO A 376 10.82 1.18 -12.99
CA PRO A 376 12.07 0.72 -13.60
C PRO A 376 11.93 0.18 -15.02
N LEU A 377 10.97 -0.71 -15.27
CA LEU A 377 10.73 -1.29 -16.60
C LEU A 377 10.30 -0.22 -17.60
N THR A 378 9.38 0.66 -17.20
CA THR A 378 8.93 1.75 -18.07
C THR A 378 10.08 2.71 -18.40
N ARG A 379 10.95 3.05 -17.45
CA ARG A 379 12.14 3.89 -17.71
C ARG A 379 13.10 3.21 -18.68
N GLU A 380 13.32 1.91 -18.55
CA GLU A 380 14.15 1.15 -19.47
C GLU A 380 13.59 1.16 -20.90
N MET A 381 12.29 0.92 -21.04
CA MET A 381 11.60 0.98 -22.33
C MET A 381 11.72 2.36 -22.97
N LEU A 382 11.37 3.43 -22.24
CA LEU A 382 11.43 4.80 -22.75
C LEU A 382 12.86 5.18 -23.15
N ALA A 383 13.87 4.75 -22.39
CA ALA A 383 15.28 4.97 -22.71
C ALA A 383 15.69 4.24 -24.01
N ALA A 384 15.20 3.02 -24.23
CA ALA A 384 15.46 2.30 -25.47
C ALA A 384 14.74 2.89 -26.69
N MET A 385 13.60 3.55 -26.48
CA MET A 385 12.85 4.26 -27.53
C MET A 385 13.43 5.66 -27.84
N ALA A 386 14.23 6.24 -26.94
CA ALA A 386 14.79 7.59 -27.07
C ALA A 386 15.45 7.91 -28.43
N PRO A 387 16.26 7.03 -29.05
CA PRO A 387 16.86 7.31 -30.36
C PRO A 387 15.85 7.56 -31.49
N ILE A 388 14.62 7.08 -31.34
CA ILE A 388 13.50 7.31 -32.26
C ILE A 388 12.74 8.56 -31.82
N THR A 389 12.40 8.67 -30.53
CA THR A 389 11.55 9.72 -30.01
C THR A 389 12.23 11.08 -29.92
N ASP A 390 13.56 11.14 -29.91
CA ASP A 390 14.33 12.38 -30.07
C ASP A 390 14.03 13.10 -31.40
N ARG A 391 13.62 12.35 -32.43
CA ARG A 391 13.27 12.88 -33.76
C ARG A 391 11.76 12.95 -33.99
N ALA A 392 11.01 12.06 -33.34
CA ALA A 392 9.57 11.96 -33.41
C ALA A 392 9.02 11.80 -31.98
N PRO A 393 8.92 12.89 -31.20
CA PRO A 393 8.55 12.83 -29.79
C PRO A 393 7.23 12.12 -29.59
N ILE A 394 7.08 11.45 -28.44
CA ILE A 394 5.79 10.89 -28.05
C ILE A 394 4.85 12.06 -27.81
N THR A 395 3.78 12.16 -28.60
CA THR A 395 2.74 13.18 -28.44
C THR A 395 1.48 12.61 -27.83
N ASP A 396 1.25 11.32 -28.04
CA ASP A 396 0.08 10.59 -27.61
C ASP A 396 0.50 9.23 -27.03
N ALA A 397 -0.26 8.76 -26.05
CA ALA A 397 -0.17 7.38 -25.56
C ALA A 397 -1.57 6.78 -25.52
N LEU A 398 -1.77 5.60 -26.12
CA LEU A 398 -2.98 4.80 -25.85
C LEU A 398 -2.69 3.84 -24.71
N ILE A 399 -3.58 3.83 -23.72
CA ILE A 399 -3.67 2.77 -22.72
C ILE A 399 -4.78 1.80 -23.14
N THR A 400 -4.40 0.55 -23.37
CA THR A 400 -5.29 -0.47 -23.93
C THR A 400 -6.34 -0.93 -22.94
N HIS A 401 -5.96 -1.09 -21.67
CA HIS A 401 -6.84 -1.54 -20.58
C HIS A 401 -6.26 -1.17 -19.20
N SER A 402 -6.99 -1.49 -18.13
CA SER A 402 -6.77 -0.90 -16.80
C SER A 402 -5.73 -1.61 -15.92
N ASN A 403 -5.16 -2.75 -16.35
CA ASN A 403 -4.19 -3.47 -15.53
C ASN A 403 -2.90 -2.67 -15.31
N GLY A 404 -2.25 -2.95 -14.18
CA GLY A 404 -1.04 -2.25 -13.76
C GLY A 404 0.11 -2.38 -14.76
N ASP A 405 0.25 -3.53 -15.42
CA ASP A 405 1.26 -3.81 -16.43
C ASP A 405 1.11 -3.05 -17.74
N HIS A 406 0.09 -2.20 -17.84
CA HIS A 406 -0.14 -1.28 -18.95
C HIS A 406 -0.24 0.19 -18.51
N THR A 407 -0.36 0.46 -17.20
CA THR A 407 -0.76 1.77 -16.67
C THR A 407 0.20 2.38 -15.63
N HIS A 408 0.94 1.57 -14.88
CA HIS A 408 1.74 2.06 -13.75
C HIS A 408 2.88 2.99 -14.15
N GLY A 409 3.36 2.87 -15.38
CA GLY A 409 4.39 3.73 -15.95
C GLY A 409 3.90 5.09 -16.45
N ASN A 410 2.59 5.34 -16.52
CA ASN A 410 2.02 6.54 -17.15
C ASN A 410 2.57 7.86 -16.59
N GLN A 411 2.90 7.90 -15.29
CA GLN A 411 3.48 9.08 -14.64
C GLN A 411 4.84 9.50 -15.20
N LEU A 412 5.53 8.62 -15.93
CA LEU A 412 6.84 8.89 -16.50
C LEU A 412 6.76 9.58 -17.86
N LEU A 413 5.56 9.66 -18.46
CA LEU A 413 5.33 10.40 -19.68
C LEU A 413 5.30 11.89 -19.38
N ASP A 414 5.88 12.70 -20.27
CA ASP A 414 5.85 14.16 -20.14
C ASP A 414 4.41 14.68 -20.01
N MET A 415 4.21 15.76 -19.26
CA MET A 415 2.88 16.37 -19.07
C MET A 415 2.24 16.84 -20.39
N GLY A 416 3.03 17.04 -21.44
CA GLY A 416 2.54 17.38 -22.78
C GLY A 416 2.05 16.18 -23.61
N VAL A 417 2.33 14.95 -23.18
CA VAL A 417 1.81 13.74 -23.84
C VAL A 417 0.34 13.61 -23.50
N ARG A 418 -0.53 13.49 -24.51
CA ARG A 418 -1.96 13.21 -24.30
C ARG A 418 -2.18 11.73 -24.09
N ILE A 419 -2.68 11.33 -22.92
CA ILE A 419 -3.06 9.95 -22.64
C ILE A 419 -4.51 9.71 -23.12
N ILE A 420 -4.69 8.69 -23.93
CA ILE A 420 -5.97 8.27 -24.50
C ILE A 420 -6.30 6.89 -23.94
N ALA A 421 -7.54 6.68 -23.49
CA ALA A 421 -8.03 5.36 -23.07
C ALA A 421 -9.51 5.21 -23.40
N ALA A 422 -10.04 3.99 -23.41
CA ALA A 422 -11.49 3.83 -23.45
C ALA A 422 -12.12 4.38 -22.16
N THR A 423 -13.37 4.85 -22.21
CA THR A 423 -14.06 5.41 -21.03
C THR A 423 -14.06 4.41 -19.85
N GLY A 424 -14.39 3.14 -20.11
CA GLY A 424 -14.37 2.09 -19.08
C GLY A 424 -12.96 1.83 -18.50
N THR A 425 -11.92 1.93 -19.32
CA THR A 425 -10.52 1.80 -18.87
C THR A 425 -10.16 2.93 -17.91
N ALA A 426 -10.52 4.17 -18.24
CA ALA A 426 -10.26 5.32 -17.37
C ALA A 426 -11.04 5.24 -16.04
N GLU A 427 -12.28 4.75 -16.09
CA GLU A 427 -13.10 4.49 -14.89
C GLU A 427 -12.49 3.42 -13.99
N GLU A 428 -11.99 2.31 -14.55
CA GLU A 428 -11.30 1.26 -13.78
C GLU A 428 -9.95 1.75 -13.22
N ILE A 429 -9.17 2.56 -13.92
CA ILE A 429 -7.94 3.14 -13.37
C ILE A 429 -8.26 4.04 -12.16
N ALA A 430 -9.38 4.78 -12.21
CA ALA A 430 -9.77 5.70 -11.14
C ALA A 430 -10.27 4.99 -9.86
N HIS A 431 -10.83 3.78 -9.99
CA HIS A 431 -11.47 3.06 -8.88
C HIS A 431 -10.86 1.67 -8.63
N GLY A 432 -9.80 1.33 -9.35
CA GLY A 432 -9.13 0.04 -9.29
C GLY A 432 -8.28 -0.12 -8.04
N MET A 433 -7.68 -1.30 -7.91
CA MET A 433 -6.77 -1.60 -6.82
C MET A 433 -5.56 -0.66 -6.85
N ALA A 434 -5.33 0.06 -5.76
CA ALA A 434 -4.18 0.94 -5.63
C ALA A 434 -2.86 0.14 -5.68
N PRO A 435 -1.80 0.63 -6.36
CA PRO A 435 -0.50 -0.08 -6.47
C PRO A 435 0.10 -0.48 -5.13
N GLU A 436 -0.19 0.27 -4.06
CA GLU A 436 0.23 -0.01 -2.70
C GLU A 436 -0.30 -1.37 -2.21
N MET A 437 -1.49 -1.80 -2.65
CA MET A 437 -2.04 -3.11 -2.30
C MET A 437 -1.25 -4.27 -2.92
N LEU A 438 -0.56 -4.06 -4.06
CA LEU A 438 0.34 -5.08 -4.62
C LEU A 438 1.60 -5.26 -3.78
N VAL A 439 2.05 -4.21 -3.08
CA VAL A 439 3.09 -4.33 -2.06
C VAL A 439 2.62 -5.23 -0.90
N MET A 440 1.32 -5.27 -0.61
CA MET A 440 0.73 -6.17 0.40
C MET A 440 0.93 -7.60 0.02
N ALA A 441 0.52 -7.92 -1.19
CA ALA A 441 0.58 -9.27 -1.71
C ALA A 441 2.02 -9.82 -1.67
N LYS A 442 3.02 -8.95 -1.84
CA LYS A 442 4.45 -9.30 -1.78
C LYS A 442 4.93 -9.59 -0.35
N ASN A 443 4.47 -8.83 0.63
CA ASN A 443 4.96 -8.90 2.02
C ASN A 443 4.11 -9.78 2.94
N THR A 444 2.88 -10.10 2.55
CA THR A 444 1.95 -10.92 3.34
C THR A 444 2.38 -12.39 3.30
N ASP A 445 2.38 -13.05 4.45
CA ASP A 445 2.43 -14.51 4.49
C ASP A 445 1.01 -15.08 4.37
N LEU A 446 0.70 -15.61 3.19
CA LEU A 446 -0.56 -16.29 2.85
C LEU A 446 -0.45 -17.82 2.97
N GLY A 447 0.55 -18.32 3.70
CA GLY A 447 0.77 -19.74 3.92
C GLY A 447 1.66 -20.39 2.86
N PRO A 448 1.88 -21.71 2.97
CA PRO A 448 2.97 -22.41 2.28
C PRO A 448 2.80 -22.55 0.76
N VAL A 449 1.62 -22.25 0.21
CA VAL A 449 1.31 -22.38 -1.22
C VAL A 449 1.19 -21.01 -1.89
N ALA A 450 0.31 -20.14 -1.38
CA ALA A 450 0.08 -18.82 -1.98
C ALA A 450 1.28 -17.88 -1.84
N THR A 451 2.00 -17.89 -0.70
CA THR A 451 3.18 -17.03 -0.48
C THR A 451 4.27 -17.24 -1.56
N PRO A 452 4.80 -18.45 -1.80
CA PRO A 452 5.81 -18.64 -2.84
C PRO A 452 5.26 -18.35 -4.25
N TYR A 453 4.00 -18.69 -4.54
CA TYR A 453 3.36 -18.41 -5.82
C TYR A 453 3.34 -16.91 -6.16
N LEU A 454 2.92 -16.07 -5.23
CA LEU A 454 2.88 -14.62 -5.42
C LEU A 454 4.28 -14.00 -5.45
N ARG A 455 5.20 -14.46 -4.59
CA ARG A 455 6.58 -13.97 -4.58
C ARG A 455 7.33 -14.30 -5.87
N GLU A 456 7.07 -15.46 -6.47
CA GLU A 456 7.65 -15.82 -7.78
C GLU A 456 7.14 -14.88 -8.89
N ARG A 457 5.84 -14.58 -8.91
CA ARG A 457 5.20 -13.78 -9.97
C ARG A 457 5.43 -12.28 -9.81
N PHE A 458 5.22 -11.76 -8.62
CA PHE A 458 5.22 -10.32 -8.35
C PHE A 458 6.50 -9.81 -7.68
N GLY A 459 7.31 -10.70 -7.11
CA GLY A 459 8.57 -10.35 -6.46
C GLY A 459 9.60 -9.61 -7.34
N PRO A 460 9.71 -9.91 -8.66
CA PRO A 460 10.62 -9.20 -9.56
C PRO A 460 10.33 -7.72 -9.78
N PHE A 461 9.09 -7.27 -9.49
CA PHE A 461 8.66 -5.90 -9.77
C PHE A 461 8.79 -4.97 -8.54
N ASP A 462 8.93 -3.68 -8.82
CA ASP A 462 8.98 -2.61 -7.83
C ASP A 462 7.74 -1.70 -7.92
N PHE A 463 6.75 -1.98 -7.08
CA PHE A 463 5.52 -1.17 -7.02
C PHE A 463 5.69 0.13 -6.20
N GLY A 464 6.90 0.43 -5.72
CA GLY A 464 7.16 1.60 -4.89
C GLY A 464 7.09 2.92 -5.66
N GLY A 465 6.39 3.91 -5.08
CA GLY A 465 6.37 5.28 -5.58
C GLY A 465 5.57 5.49 -6.88
N ILE A 466 4.69 4.54 -7.21
CA ILE A 466 3.74 4.66 -8.32
C ILE A 466 2.64 5.66 -7.92
N THR A 467 2.31 6.55 -8.83
CA THR A 467 1.17 7.46 -8.75
C THR A 467 0.42 7.35 -10.07
N LEU A 468 -0.82 6.89 -10.01
CA LEU A 468 -1.60 6.63 -11.22
C LEU A 468 -1.87 7.95 -11.98
N ARG A 469 -1.42 8.02 -13.24
CA ARG A 469 -1.78 9.08 -14.19
C ARG A 469 -2.83 8.52 -15.15
N ASN A 470 -4.04 9.06 -15.06
CA ASN A 470 -5.18 8.61 -15.85
C ASN A 470 -5.24 9.31 -17.22
N ALA A 471 -6.22 8.94 -18.05
CA ALA A 471 -6.42 9.46 -19.40
C ALA A 471 -6.81 10.95 -19.41
N ASP A 472 -6.23 11.68 -20.35
CA ASP A 472 -6.57 13.08 -20.67
C ASP A 472 -7.74 13.15 -21.67
N GLN A 473 -7.93 12.09 -22.46
CA GLN A 473 -9.02 11.95 -23.44
C GLN A 473 -9.57 10.53 -23.41
N THR A 474 -10.89 10.39 -23.38
CA THR A 474 -11.56 9.10 -23.49
C THR A 474 -12.25 8.91 -24.84
N PHE A 475 -12.56 7.66 -25.19
CA PHE A 475 -13.42 7.27 -26.31
C PHE A 475 -14.24 6.02 -25.96
N ASP A 476 -15.36 5.80 -26.64
CA ASP A 476 -16.26 4.68 -26.30
C ASP A 476 -16.11 3.47 -27.25
N ASP A 477 -16.13 3.69 -28.57
CA ASP A 477 -16.14 2.62 -29.58
C ASP A 477 -14.91 2.71 -30.49
N ARG A 478 -14.79 3.81 -31.25
CA ARG A 478 -13.68 4.03 -32.17
C ARG A 478 -13.18 5.46 -32.11
N LEU A 479 -11.87 5.62 -32.19
CA LEU A 479 -11.21 6.90 -32.41
C LEU A 479 -10.14 6.75 -33.50
N THR A 480 -10.10 7.66 -34.46
CA THR A 480 -9.02 7.74 -35.44
C THR A 480 -8.16 8.94 -35.12
N ILE A 481 -6.85 8.74 -35.01
CA ILE A 481 -5.87 9.80 -34.80
C ILE A 481 -4.84 9.82 -35.94
N GLU A 482 -4.23 10.98 -36.13
CA GLU A 482 -3.11 11.16 -37.05
C GLU A 482 -1.82 11.35 -36.24
N VAL A 483 -0.82 10.52 -36.52
CA VAL A 483 0.50 10.56 -35.89
C VAL A 483 1.52 10.92 -36.96
N GLY A 484 1.87 12.19 -37.08
CA GLY A 484 2.87 12.68 -38.05
C GLY A 484 2.59 12.21 -39.49
N GLY A 485 1.35 12.38 -39.97
CA GLY A 485 0.90 11.95 -41.30
C GLY A 485 0.47 10.49 -41.42
N ARG A 486 0.56 9.68 -40.35
CA ARG A 486 0.10 8.29 -40.32
C ARG A 486 -1.26 8.18 -39.64
N ILE A 487 -2.20 7.47 -40.26
CA ILE A 487 -3.51 7.18 -39.67
C ILE A 487 -3.40 5.99 -38.72
N VAL A 488 -3.89 6.17 -37.51
CA VAL A 488 -3.97 5.11 -36.50
C VAL A 488 -5.42 5.00 -36.01
N GLU A 489 -5.95 3.79 -36.01
CA GLU A 489 -7.31 3.48 -35.56
C GLU A 489 -7.27 2.83 -34.18
N LEU A 490 -7.96 3.43 -33.23
CA LEU A 490 -8.16 2.91 -31.88
C LEU A 490 -9.56 2.31 -31.82
N LEU A 491 -9.68 1.05 -31.42
CA LEU A 491 -10.96 0.36 -31.30
C LEU A 491 -11.09 -0.22 -29.90
N ASN A 492 -12.17 0.10 -29.20
CA ASN A 492 -12.54 -0.55 -27.96
C ASN A 492 -13.39 -1.77 -28.29
N LEU A 493 -12.88 -2.96 -27.99
CA LEU A 493 -13.54 -4.24 -28.25
C LEU A 493 -14.03 -4.93 -26.98
N GLY A 494 -13.86 -4.30 -25.82
CA GLY A 494 -14.33 -4.78 -24.52
C GLY A 494 -15.84 -4.55 -24.29
N PRO A 495 -16.38 -5.02 -23.16
CA PRO A 495 -15.68 -5.73 -22.08
C PRO A 495 -15.29 -7.15 -22.49
N ALA A 496 -14.07 -7.57 -22.12
CA ALA A 496 -13.53 -8.89 -22.37
C ALA A 496 -12.54 -9.30 -21.27
N HIS A 497 -11.30 -8.83 -21.35
CA HIS A 497 -10.28 -9.10 -20.34
C HIS A 497 -10.57 -8.24 -19.09
N THR A 498 -10.81 -6.94 -19.30
CA THR A 498 -11.28 -5.96 -18.30
C THR A 498 -12.63 -5.34 -18.72
N ALA A 499 -13.11 -4.30 -18.02
CA ALA A 499 -14.37 -3.65 -18.39
C ALA A 499 -14.30 -2.92 -19.75
N ALA A 500 -13.10 -2.57 -20.23
CA ALA A 500 -12.88 -2.05 -21.58
C ALA A 500 -11.47 -2.40 -22.08
N ASP A 501 -11.38 -2.93 -23.30
CA ASP A 501 -10.16 -3.46 -23.87
C ASP A 501 -9.98 -2.94 -25.29
N SER A 502 -8.97 -2.09 -25.47
CA SER A 502 -8.70 -1.37 -26.71
C SER A 502 -7.55 -1.98 -27.51
N VAL A 503 -7.64 -1.88 -28.84
CA VAL A 503 -6.59 -2.26 -29.78
C VAL A 503 -6.17 -1.08 -30.66
N VAL A 504 -4.92 -1.11 -31.12
CA VAL A 504 -4.35 -0.10 -32.04
C VAL A 504 -4.08 -0.74 -33.39
N HIS A 505 -4.79 -0.31 -34.41
CA HIS A 505 -4.56 -0.74 -35.78
C HIS A 505 -3.83 0.36 -36.57
N VAL A 506 -2.74 -0.03 -37.24
CA VAL A 506 -1.91 0.84 -38.08
C VAL A 506 -1.97 0.31 -39.53
N PRO A 507 -2.97 0.75 -40.33
CA PRO A 507 -3.30 0.10 -41.59
C PRO A 507 -2.18 0.15 -42.63
N ASP A 508 -1.43 1.25 -42.72
CA ASP A 508 -0.34 1.41 -43.69
C ASP A 508 0.84 0.47 -43.41
N ALA A 509 1.07 0.16 -42.13
CA ALA A 509 2.13 -0.73 -41.68
C ALA A 509 1.67 -2.20 -41.57
N GLY A 510 0.36 -2.46 -41.59
CA GLY A 510 -0.20 -3.80 -41.39
C GLY A 510 0.03 -4.35 -39.98
N VAL A 511 0.03 -3.47 -38.96
CA VAL A 511 0.30 -3.84 -37.56
C VAL A 511 -0.95 -3.62 -36.70
N LEU A 512 -1.23 -4.61 -35.85
CA LEU A 512 -2.23 -4.53 -34.79
C LEU A 512 -1.57 -4.73 -33.42
N PHE A 513 -1.70 -3.76 -32.52
CA PHE A 513 -1.41 -3.96 -31.09
C PHE A 513 -2.70 -4.36 -30.39
N ALA A 514 -2.71 -5.54 -29.76
CA ALA A 514 -3.93 -6.14 -29.24
C ALA A 514 -4.14 -5.95 -27.73
N GLY A 515 -3.14 -5.42 -27.01
CA GLY A 515 -3.15 -5.44 -25.53
C GLY A 515 -3.44 -6.85 -25.01
N ASP A 516 -4.07 -6.92 -23.84
CA ASP A 516 -4.41 -8.20 -23.21
C ASP A 516 -5.62 -8.89 -23.82
N LEU A 517 -6.11 -8.45 -24.98
CA LEU A 517 -6.98 -9.31 -25.78
C LEU A 517 -6.22 -10.50 -26.38
N LEU A 518 -4.88 -10.51 -26.34
CA LEU A 518 -4.06 -11.64 -26.78
C LEU A 518 -2.94 -11.99 -25.81
N PHE A 519 -2.92 -13.29 -25.45
CA PHE A 519 -1.85 -13.96 -24.73
C PHE A 519 -1.31 -15.10 -25.60
N ILE A 520 -0.07 -15.01 -26.07
CA ILE A 520 0.50 -15.97 -27.02
C ILE A 520 1.44 -16.94 -26.30
N GLY A 521 1.05 -18.21 -26.24
CA GLY A 521 1.76 -19.25 -25.48
C GLY A 521 1.62 -19.12 -23.97
N CYS A 522 0.74 -18.22 -23.51
CA CYS A 522 0.30 -18.05 -22.13
C CYS A 522 -1.22 -18.14 -22.12
N THR A 523 -1.82 -18.69 -21.07
CA THR A 523 -3.28 -18.73 -20.96
C THR A 523 -3.84 -17.31 -20.72
N PRO A 524 -4.90 -16.91 -21.45
CA PRO A 524 -5.65 -15.69 -21.16
C PRO A 524 -6.22 -15.69 -19.74
N ILE A 525 -6.42 -14.51 -19.17
CA ILE A 525 -7.07 -14.32 -17.87
C ILE A 525 -8.32 -13.46 -18.04
N VAL A 526 -9.48 -13.95 -17.62
CA VAL A 526 -10.78 -13.28 -17.81
C VAL A 526 -11.24 -12.67 -16.49
N TRP A 527 -10.88 -11.40 -16.24
CA TRP A 527 -11.30 -10.69 -15.02
C TRP A 527 -12.76 -10.24 -15.10
N ALA A 528 -13.14 -9.60 -16.21
CA ALA A 528 -14.47 -9.03 -16.39
C ALA A 528 -15.41 -9.95 -17.18
N GLY A 529 -14.96 -10.44 -18.34
CA GLY A 529 -15.82 -11.16 -19.28
C GLY A 529 -16.90 -10.26 -19.90
N PRO A 530 -17.92 -10.84 -20.56
CA PRO A 530 -18.11 -12.28 -20.74
C PRO A 530 -17.16 -12.89 -21.78
N ILE A 531 -16.85 -14.18 -21.66
CA ILE A 531 -15.99 -14.90 -22.62
C ILE A 531 -16.50 -14.77 -24.07
N ALA A 532 -17.83 -14.78 -24.26
CA ALA A 532 -18.45 -14.63 -25.56
C ALA A 532 -18.14 -13.27 -26.23
N ASN A 533 -17.92 -12.20 -25.46
CA ASN A 533 -17.52 -10.91 -26.02
C ASN A 533 -16.05 -10.94 -26.46
N TRP A 534 -15.17 -11.59 -25.69
CA TRP A 534 -13.78 -11.75 -26.09
C TRP A 534 -13.64 -12.58 -27.38
N ILE A 535 -14.47 -13.61 -27.56
CA ILE A 535 -14.53 -14.34 -28.84
C ILE A 535 -14.90 -13.41 -30.00
N LYS A 536 -15.88 -12.51 -29.81
CA LYS A 536 -16.24 -11.50 -30.83
C LYS A 536 -15.11 -10.48 -31.05
N ALA A 537 -14.39 -10.09 -30.01
CA ALA A 537 -13.21 -9.24 -30.13
C ALA A 537 -12.12 -9.91 -30.98
N CYS A 538 -11.88 -11.22 -30.79
CA CYS A 538 -10.99 -11.99 -31.65
C CYS A 538 -11.47 -12.00 -33.12
N ASP A 539 -12.77 -12.20 -33.35
CA ASP A 539 -13.35 -12.16 -34.70
C ASP A 539 -13.21 -10.77 -35.35
N ALA A 540 -13.38 -9.69 -34.57
CA ALA A 540 -13.16 -8.32 -35.02
C ALA A 540 -11.69 -8.06 -35.38
N MET A 541 -10.74 -8.51 -34.55
CA MET A 541 -9.31 -8.38 -34.82
C MET A 541 -8.89 -9.16 -36.08
N ILE A 542 -9.42 -10.37 -36.30
CA ILE A 542 -9.17 -11.15 -37.54
C ILE A 542 -9.69 -10.38 -38.77
N ALA A 543 -10.83 -9.69 -38.64
CA ALA A 543 -11.43 -8.93 -39.74
C ALA A 543 -10.64 -7.66 -40.12
N LEU A 544 -9.71 -7.20 -39.27
CA LEU A 544 -8.79 -6.09 -39.60
C LEU A 544 -7.69 -6.51 -40.60
N ASP A 545 -7.47 -7.82 -40.78
CA ASP A 545 -6.52 -8.40 -41.76
C ASP A 545 -5.06 -7.91 -41.58
N ALA A 546 -4.65 -7.63 -40.33
CA ALA A 546 -3.28 -7.24 -40.01
C ALA A 546 -2.33 -8.47 -40.05
N PRO A 547 -1.30 -8.50 -40.92
CA PRO A 547 -0.36 -9.63 -40.99
C PRO A 547 0.59 -9.74 -39.79
N THR A 548 0.75 -8.66 -39.02
CA THR A 548 1.62 -8.58 -37.85
C THR A 548 0.80 -8.13 -36.65
N VAL A 549 0.81 -8.95 -35.60
CA VAL A 549 0.05 -8.70 -34.38
C VAL A 549 0.99 -8.72 -33.18
N VAL A 550 1.00 -7.62 -32.42
CA VAL A 550 1.73 -7.49 -31.16
C VAL A 550 0.74 -7.77 -30.02
N PRO A 551 0.85 -8.92 -29.33
CA PRO A 551 -0.02 -9.24 -28.20
C PRO A 551 0.41 -8.46 -26.95
N GLY A 552 -0.46 -8.34 -25.96
CA GLY A 552 -0.11 -7.86 -24.62
C GLY A 552 0.90 -8.78 -23.94
N HIS A 553 0.78 -10.10 -24.14
CA HIS A 553 1.72 -11.07 -23.59
C HIS A 553 2.18 -12.12 -24.61
N GLY A 554 3.48 -12.43 -24.60
CA GLY A 554 4.08 -13.44 -25.47
C GLY A 554 4.70 -12.87 -26.76
N PRO A 555 5.15 -13.73 -27.69
CA PRO A 555 5.83 -13.30 -28.90
C PRO A 555 4.89 -12.63 -29.93
N VAL A 556 5.44 -11.74 -30.75
CA VAL A 556 4.76 -11.20 -31.94
C VAL A 556 4.28 -12.33 -32.85
N THR A 557 3.04 -12.19 -33.31
CA THR A 557 2.27 -13.22 -33.99
C THR A 557 1.53 -12.65 -35.21
N ASP A 558 0.48 -13.35 -35.66
CA ASP A 558 -0.38 -13.02 -36.78
C ASP A 558 -1.83 -13.48 -36.51
N PRO A 559 -2.74 -13.50 -37.51
CA PRO A 559 -4.11 -13.97 -37.31
C PRO A 559 -4.24 -15.41 -36.77
N ASP A 560 -3.24 -16.29 -36.92
CA ASP A 560 -3.29 -17.63 -36.33
C ASP A 560 -3.13 -17.58 -34.81
N GLY A 561 -2.33 -16.64 -34.29
CA GLY A 561 -2.27 -16.37 -32.85
C GLY A 561 -3.63 -15.94 -32.28
N ILE A 562 -4.36 -15.09 -32.99
CA ILE A 562 -5.72 -14.67 -32.60
C ILE A 562 -6.67 -15.87 -32.59
N ARG A 563 -6.59 -16.74 -33.62
CA ARG A 563 -7.41 -17.97 -33.69
C ARG A 563 -7.11 -18.93 -32.54
N ALA A 564 -5.85 -19.03 -32.11
CA ALA A 564 -5.46 -19.88 -30.98
C ALA A 564 -6.09 -19.40 -29.66
N VAL A 565 -6.01 -18.09 -29.37
CA VAL A 565 -6.64 -17.49 -28.18
C VAL A 565 -8.16 -17.66 -28.22
N ARG A 566 -8.78 -17.39 -29.37
CA ARG A 566 -10.21 -17.62 -29.59
C ARG A 566 -10.62 -19.08 -29.34
N GLY A 567 -9.80 -20.03 -29.80
CA GLY A 567 -10.01 -21.46 -29.62
C GLY A 567 -9.94 -21.88 -28.15
N TYR A 568 -8.95 -21.37 -27.42
CA TYR A 568 -8.84 -21.58 -25.97
C TYR A 568 -10.09 -21.10 -25.23
N LEU A 569 -10.52 -19.87 -25.50
CA LEU A 569 -11.69 -19.26 -24.85
C LEU A 569 -12.97 -20.08 -25.12
N ALA A 570 -13.18 -20.51 -26.37
CA ALA A 570 -14.31 -21.36 -26.73
C ALA A 570 -14.26 -22.71 -26.01
N ASN A 571 -13.08 -23.33 -25.93
CA ASN A 571 -12.89 -24.62 -25.25
C ASN A 571 -13.20 -24.53 -23.74
N VAL A 572 -12.69 -23.49 -23.06
CA VAL A 572 -12.97 -23.29 -21.62
C VAL A 572 -14.45 -23.02 -21.36
N ALA A 573 -15.08 -22.16 -22.17
CA ALA A 573 -16.51 -21.88 -22.03
C ALA A 573 -17.37 -23.14 -22.24
N GLU A 574 -17.11 -23.91 -23.29
CA GLU A 574 -17.85 -25.16 -23.59
C GLU A 574 -17.74 -26.17 -22.44
N GLN A 575 -16.53 -26.39 -21.93
CA GLN A 575 -16.31 -27.34 -20.83
C GLN A 575 -16.91 -26.84 -19.51
N ALA A 576 -16.78 -25.55 -19.19
CA ALA A 576 -17.38 -24.96 -18.01
C ALA A 576 -18.93 -25.03 -18.05
N GLU A 577 -19.55 -24.78 -19.20
CA GLU A 577 -21.00 -24.92 -19.38
C GLU A 577 -21.44 -26.39 -19.27
N ALA A 578 -20.65 -27.34 -19.78
CA ALA A 578 -20.90 -28.76 -19.59
C ALA A 578 -20.86 -29.16 -18.11
N ALA A 579 -19.81 -28.78 -17.39
CA ALA A 579 -19.65 -29.03 -15.96
C ALA A 579 -20.78 -28.41 -15.13
N TYR A 580 -21.21 -27.18 -15.47
CA TYR A 580 -22.33 -26.51 -14.81
C TYR A 580 -23.63 -27.28 -14.99
N ARG A 581 -23.92 -27.78 -16.21
CA ARG A 581 -25.11 -28.62 -16.49
C ARG A 581 -25.10 -29.95 -15.74
N GLU A 582 -23.93 -30.47 -15.41
CA GLU A 582 -23.76 -31.67 -14.59
C GLU A 582 -23.89 -31.39 -13.08
N GLY A 583 -24.04 -30.12 -12.69
CA GLY A 583 -24.23 -29.70 -11.30
C GLY A 583 -22.92 -29.59 -10.51
N LEU A 584 -21.77 -29.55 -11.17
CA LEU A 584 -20.48 -29.30 -10.53
C LEU A 584 -20.36 -27.83 -10.13
N SER A 585 -19.77 -27.57 -8.97
CA SER A 585 -19.34 -26.23 -8.58
C SER A 585 -18.22 -25.72 -9.48
N PHE A 586 -17.99 -24.40 -9.53
CA PHE A 586 -16.91 -23.84 -10.36
C PHE A 586 -15.52 -24.34 -9.94
N VAL A 587 -15.34 -24.68 -8.66
CA VAL A 587 -14.08 -25.25 -8.14
C VAL A 587 -13.87 -26.66 -8.68
N GLU A 588 -14.90 -27.50 -8.65
CA GLU A 588 -14.85 -28.86 -9.21
C GLU A 588 -14.68 -28.82 -10.73
N ALA A 589 -15.32 -27.88 -11.41
CA ALA A 589 -15.15 -27.66 -12.84
C ALA A 589 -13.71 -27.25 -13.17
N ALA A 590 -13.15 -26.27 -12.46
CA ALA A 590 -11.77 -25.83 -12.69
C ALA A 590 -10.74 -26.96 -12.45
N ASP A 591 -10.98 -27.84 -11.48
CA ASP A 591 -10.14 -29.02 -11.20
C ASP A 591 -10.32 -30.15 -12.26
N THR A 592 -11.35 -30.10 -13.10
CA THR A 592 -11.66 -31.19 -14.07
C THR A 592 -11.55 -30.79 -15.55
N ILE A 593 -11.38 -29.50 -15.87
CA ILE A 593 -11.17 -29.05 -17.25
C ILE A 593 -9.92 -29.69 -17.87
N ASP A 594 -10.09 -30.21 -19.09
CA ASP A 594 -8.99 -30.66 -19.93
C ASP A 594 -8.54 -29.52 -20.86
N LEU A 595 -7.37 -28.96 -20.58
CA LEU A 595 -6.78 -27.91 -21.40
C LEU A 595 -6.27 -28.42 -22.75
N GLY A 596 -6.20 -29.73 -22.99
CA GLY A 596 -5.86 -30.32 -24.28
C GLY A 596 -4.55 -29.76 -24.85
N GLU A 597 -4.61 -29.22 -26.08
CA GLU A 597 -3.46 -28.62 -26.75
C GLU A 597 -2.90 -27.36 -26.05
N TYR A 598 -3.71 -26.72 -25.20
CA TYR A 598 -3.34 -25.53 -24.44
C TYR A 598 -2.65 -25.85 -23.11
N ALA A 599 -2.57 -27.13 -22.71
CA ALA A 599 -2.01 -27.55 -21.42
C ALA A 599 -0.53 -27.16 -21.22
N ASN A 600 0.21 -26.94 -22.32
CA ASN A 600 1.61 -26.52 -22.27
C ASN A 600 1.79 -25.01 -22.25
N TRP A 601 0.72 -24.21 -22.37
CA TRP A 601 0.82 -22.76 -22.29
C TRP A 601 1.20 -22.33 -20.87
N LEU A 602 1.95 -21.24 -20.76
CA LEU A 602 2.32 -20.67 -19.47
C LEU A 602 1.08 -20.24 -18.67
N ASP A 603 1.22 -20.30 -17.34
CA ASP A 603 0.22 -19.87 -16.37
C ASP A 603 -1.14 -20.58 -16.48
N ALA A 604 -1.13 -21.88 -16.80
CA ALA A 604 -2.32 -22.73 -16.94
C ALA A 604 -3.33 -22.60 -15.79
N GLU A 605 -2.88 -22.26 -14.58
CA GLU A 605 -3.74 -22.02 -13.42
C GLU A 605 -4.75 -20.88 -13.61
N ARG A 606 -4.56 -19.98 -14.57
CA ARG A 606 -5.56 -18.96 -14.96
C ARG A 606 -6.90 -19.57 -15.41
N VAL A 607 -6.94 -20.87 -15.72
CA VAL A 607 -8.20 -21.59 -15.93
C VAL A 607 -9.18 -21.44 -14.76
N VAL A 608 -8.68 -21.36 -13.51
CA VAL A 608 -9.52 -21.19 -12.31
C VAL A 608 -10.40 -19.96 -12.41
N ILE A 609 -9.80 -18.82 -12.75
CA ILE A 609 -10.55 -17.57 -12.87
C ILE A 609 -11.40 -17.54 -14.14
N ASN A 610 -10.93 -18.12 -15.24
CA ASN A 610 -11.72 -18.18 -16.47
C ASN A 610 -13.01 -18.98 -16.28
N VAL A 611 -12.94 -20.11 -15.57
CA VAL A 611 -14.11 -20.91 -15.18
C VAL A 611 -14.99 -20.17 -14.20
N TYR A 612 -14.39 -19.57 -13.17
CA TYR A 612 -15.12 -18.78 -12.19
C TYR A 612 -15.95 -17.66 -12.83
N THR A 613 -15.32 -16.86 -13.71
CA THR A 613 -15.98 -15.76 -14.41
C THR A 613 -17.11 -16.28 -15.30
N HIS A 614 -16.89 -17.36 -16.05
CA HIS A 614 -17.95 -17.95 -16.86
C HIS A 614 -19.11 -18.52 -16.01
N TYR A 615 -18.81 -19.11 -14.85
CA TYR A 615 -19.85 -19.56 -13.90
C TYR A 615 -20.69 -18.39 -13.39
N ARG A 616 -20.11 -17.21 -13.18
CA ARG A 616 -20.88 -15.99 -12.85
C ARG A 616 -21.76 -15.51 -14.00
N GLU A 617 -21.36 -15.75 -15.25
CA GLU A 617 -22.19 -15.46 -16.43
C GLU A 617 -23.41 -16.41 -16.49
N LEU A 618 -23.20 -17.70 -16.17
CA LEU A 618 -24.25 -18.73 -16.18
C LEU A 618 -25.21 -18.58 -14.99
N ASP A 619 -24.69 -18.24 -13.81
CA ASP A 619 -25.44 -18.12 -12.56
C ASP A 619 -25.05 -16.85 -11.80
N PRO A 620 -25.89 -15.79 -11.85
CA PRO A 620 -25.70 -14.57 -11.07
C PRO A 620 -25.69 -14.78 -9.55
N GLY A 621 -26.16 -15.94 -9.06
CA GLY A 621 -26.08 -16.34 -7.65
C GLY A 621 -24.69 -16.85 -7.22
N THR A 622 -23.76 -17.05 -8.17
CA THR A 622 -22.37 -17.43 -7.86
C THR A 622 -21.70 -16.35 -7.00
N PRO A 623 -21.11 -16.69 -5.83
CA PRO A 623 -20.52 -15.70 -4.94
C PRO A 623 -19.43 -14.87 -5.60
N GLN A 624 -19.43 -13.56 -5.33
CA GLN A 624 -18.33 -12.68 -5.71
C GLN A 624 -17.13 -12.95 -4.80
N LEU A 625 -15.98 -13.25 -5.40
CA LEU A 625 -14.73 -13.53 -4.71
C LEU A 625 -13.75 -12.36 -4.95
N PRO A 626 -12.98 -11.95 -3.93
CA PRO A 626 -11.95 -10.95 -4.09
C PRO A 626 -10.80 -11.49 -4.94
N ALA A 627 -10.10 -10.60 -5.67
CA ALA A 627 -9.00 -10.97 -6.55
C ALA A 627 -7.89 -11.79 -5.85
N MET A 628 -7.55 -11.44 -4.61
CA MET A 628 -6.57 -12.19 -3.81
C MET A 628 -7.05 -13.62 -3.48
N GLY A 629 -8.36 -13.82 -3.28
CA GLY A 629 -8.93 -15.14 -3.09
C GLY A 629 -8.79 -16.00 -4.35
N LEU A 630 -9.05 -15.42 -5.53
CA LEU A 630 -8.87 -16.10 -6.81
C LEU A 630 -7.40 -16.44 -7.06
N LEU A 631 -6.46 -15.53 -6.78
CA LEU A 631 -5.02 -15.80 -6.88
C LEU A 631 -4.56 -16.93 -5.96
N ALA A 632 -5.10 -17.02 -4.74
CA ALA A 632 -4.81 -18.12 -3.83
C ALA A 632 -5.34 -19.45 -4.38
N MET A 633 -6.54 -19.46 -4.97
CA MET A 633 -7.09 -20.66 -5.63
C MET A 633 -6.28 -21.09 -6.86
N GLN A 634 -5.76 -20.14 -7.63
CA GLN A 634 -4.81 -20.41 -8.72
C GLN A 634 -3.52 -21.05 -8.20
N ALA A 635 -2.98 -20.56 -7.08
CA ALA A 635 -1.80 -21.15 -6.45
C ALA A 635 -2.06 -22.60 -6.01
N ASP A 636 -3.21 -22.87 -5.40
CA ASP A 636 -3.62 -24.22 -5.00
C ASP A 636 -3.81 -25.15 -6.21
N TRP A 637 -4.44 -24.65 -7.28
CA TRP A 637 -4.60 -25.40 -8.52
C TRP A 637 -3.25 -25.76 -9.13
N LEU A 638 -2.32 -24.80 -9.21
CA LEU A 638 -0.98 -25.02 -9.75
C LEU A 638 -0.21 -26.04 -8.90
N ALA A 639 -0.32 -25.97 -7.57
CA ALA A 639 0.34 -26.91 -6.67
C ALA A 639 -0.18 -28.35 -6.83
N LYS A 640 -1.45 -28.53 -7.25
CA LYS A 640 -2.04 -29.85 -7.54
C LYS A 640 -1.65 -30.39 -8.92
N HIS A 641 -1.50 -29.52 -9.92
CA HIS A 641 -1.41 -29.91 -11.34
C HIS A 641 -0.04 -29.67 -12.03
N GLY A 642 0.89 -28.94 -11.40
CA GLY A 642 2.16 -28.46 -12.02
C GLY A 642 3.49 -29.05 -11.52
#